data_AF-A0A829PV79-F1
#
_entry.id   AF-A0A829PV79-F1
#
_cell.length_a   1.000
_cell.length_b   1.000
_cell.length_c   1.000
_cell.angle_alpha   90.00
_cell.angle_beta   90.00
_cell.angle_gamma   90.00
#
_symmetry.space_group_name_H-M   'P 1'
#
loop_
_entity.id
_entity.type
_entity.pdbx_description
1 polymer ?
#
loop_
_entity_poly.entity_id
_entity_poly.type
_entity_poly.pdbx_seq_one_letter_code
_entity_poly.pdbx_strand_id
1 'polypeptide(L)'
;MCGDMTLHTDVAIIGAGFTGLSVAAALKRSGVHNFVVLDRRSAASSEEWRGDTFRLFALAKHLHSGHEAAALAYDAADERWTIKVAGGEDLSVRSVVLATGSRTAGDPTVPGIEAYTGVVMRGQDFRDVDLAGKRVAVVGNGAAAATLLPEIVREAASVKLFQSSPDWVLPRQGGRIVRLLEGVPVVREATRQAWFAGRRPQRRGIMELLARIHLRRHVDDPWVRRQLTPLPLTGRPNVVIADEFYTALQAPNCKLITWPIARCSAHGIRTAEGIEHHCDVIIFASAPDDAGASQIPVTGDGGQPLPESDEISVAGFPNLFLADPPPWQPGRDAVQRIRGRVHRVAARVQGTVRPETSSGVLPASRLTRATVALAAMGLRPLIERVPMSRLGVAASRRLVATAMTAGSPMPTNVRIDRVREQGLRGEWVHAPDSDRDGPVIFYIHGSGYVVCSSRTHRRLVARLSQASGLPAFSLDYRLAPEHPFPAAADDVRAAYQWLLSTGHAAKDIVIAADSAGGHLAVDLIAENHRMGVAQPGALVLFSPLADLTLGLSAERERDAPDPIISAAAARRLVDCYTAAQPVDSPRLRLALGPGVMLPPTLIQVGGREMMVADAEHLELMITRAGGACELQVWPGQVHVFQALPRFSSEATAAVREAARFITATLAARSELTAAQSA
;
A
#
# COMPACT_ATOMS: atom_id res chain seq x y z
N MET A 1 33.17 0.77 13.57
CA MET A 1 32.41 1.96 13.12
C MET A 1 31.10 1.43 12.59
N CYS A 2 30.01 1.76 13.28
CA CYS A 2 28.65 1.34 12.90
C CYS A 2 28.26 2.19 11.70
N GLY A 3 28.02 1.55 10.55
CA GLY A 3 27.63 2.26 9.33
C GLY A 3 26.26 2.88 9.51
N ASP A 4 26.17 4.16 9.15
CA ASP A 4 24.96 4.96 9.03
C ASP A 4 23.90 4.17 8.24
N MET A 5 22.79 3.80 8.89
CA MET A 5 21.75 2.98 8.29
C MET A 5 20.55 3.88 7.96
N THR A 6 20.76 4.85 7.07
CA THR A 6 19.68 5.71 6.56
C THR A 6 18.55 4.83 6.02
N LEU A 7 17.40 4.87 6.66
CA LEU A 7 16.18 4.16 6.24
C LEU A 7 15.72 4.74 4.89
N HIS A 8 16.14 4.11 3.80
CA HIS A 8 15.73 4.47 2.45
C HIS A 8 14.32 3.93 2.17
N THR A 9 13.33 4.79 2.38
CA THR A 9 11.91 4.52 2.12
C THR A 9 11.45 5.27 0.86
N ASP A 10 10.51 4.73 0.09
CA ASP A 10 10.06 5.41 -1.14
C ASP A 10 9.12 6.59 -0.84
N VAL A 11 8.28 6.47 0.19
CA VAL A 11 7.29 7.49 0.56
C VAL A 11 7.30 7.76 2.06
N ALA A 12 7.33 9.03 2.45
CA ALA A 12 7.00 9.44 3.81
C ALA A 12 5.63 10.13 3.85
N ILE A 13 4.77 9.70 4.78
CA ILE A 13 3.50 10.35 5.10
C ILE A 13 3.68 11.06 6.44
N ILE A 14 3.52 12.38 6.44
CA ILE A 14 3.68 13.21 7.64
C ILE A 14 2.30 13.49 8.24
N GLY A 15 2.01 12.86 9.38
CA GLY A 15 0.75 12.88 10.10
C GLY A 15 -0.05 11.58 9.94
N ALA A 16 -0.44 10.96 11.06
CA ALA A 16 -1.32 9.79 11.07
C ALA A 16 -2.75 10.14 11.50
N GLY A 17 -3.22 11.35 11.18
CA GLY A 17 -4.63 11.72 11.22
C GLY A 17 -5.46 10.97 10.17
N PHE A 18 -6.76 11.28 10.08
CA PHE A 18 -7.67 10.57 9.18
C PHE A 18 -7.22 10.61 7.71
N THR A 19 -6.72 11.75 7.24
CA THR A 19 -6.17 11.91 5.88
C THR A 19 -4.95 11.01 5.67
N GLY A 20 -3.95 11.09 6.56
CA GLY A 20 -2.69 10.36 6.43
C GLY A 20 -2.87 8.85 6.46
N LEU A 21 -3.68 8.33 7.40
CA LEU A 21 -4.02 6.91 7.46
C LEU A 21 -4.83 6.45 6.24
N SER A 22 -5.68 7.32 5.68
CA SER A 22 -6.42 7.01 4.46
C SER A 22 -5.51 6.93 3.22
N VAL A 23 -4.50 7.79 3.12
CA VAL A 23 -3.45 7.72 2.08
C VAL A 23 -2.62 6.44 2.25
N ALA A 24 -2.14 6.16 3.46
CA ALA A 24 -1.38 4.94 3.76
C ALA A 24 -2.14 3.66 3.35
N ALA A 25 -3.43 3.59 3.70
CA ALA A 25 -4.29 2.48 3.30
C ALA A 25 -4.53 2.43 1.78
N ALA A 26 -4.59 3.57 1.10
CA ALA A 26 -4.73 3.64 -0.36
C ALA A 26 -3.47 3.16 -1.08
N LEU A 27 -2.28 3.57 -0.62
CA LEU A 27 -0.99 3.09 -1.12
C LEU A 27 -0.85 1.57 -0.96
N LYS A 28 -1.20 1.03 0.22
CA LYS A 28 -1.22 -0.43 0.43
C LYS A 28 -2.13 -1.16 -0.56
N ARG A 29 -3.30 -0.60 -0.88
CA ARG A 29 -4.23 -1.20 -1.85
C ARG A 29 -3.75 -1.11 -3.29
N SER A 30 -2.97 -0.08 -3.64
CA SER A 30 -2.36 0.06 -4.96
C SER A 30 -1.05 -0.72 -5.10
N GLY A 31 -0.62 -1.43 -4.05
CA GLY A 31 0.56 -2.28 -4.08
C GLY A 31 1.86 -1.55 -3.74
N VAL A 32 1.79 -0.33 -3.20
CA VAL A 32 2.94 0.40 -2.66
C VAL A 32 3.07 0.02 -1.18
N HIS A 33 4.17 -0.65 -0.84
CA HIS A 33 4.42 -1.19 0.50
C HIS A 33 5.61 -0.55 1.23
N ASN A 34 6.54 0.07 0.49
CA ASN A 34 7.68 0.78 1.06
C ASN A 34 7.34 2.24 1.39
N PHE A 35 6.59 2.44 2.49
CA PHE A 35 6.31 3.78 3.01
C PHE A 35 6.37 3.82 4.53
N VAL A 36 6.60 5.03 5.05
CA VAL A 36 6.62 5.34 6.48
C VAL A 36 5.57 6.39 6.80
N VAL A 37 4.99 6.33 7.99
CA VAL A 37 4.05 7.31 8.54
C VAL A 37 4.64 7.89 9.82
N LEU A 38 5.01 9.16 9.80
CA LEU A 38 5.52 9.87 10.98
C LEU A 38 4.36 10.59 11.68
N ASP A 39 4.24 10.44 12.99
CA ASP A 39 3.24 11.18 13.78
C ASP A 39 3.87 11.71 15.07
N ARG A 40 3.68 13.02 15.32
CA ARG A 40 4.16 13.68 16.54
C ARG A 40 3.47 13.18 17.82
N ARG A 41 2.25 12.63 17.71
CA ARG A 41 1.49 12.11 18.85
C ARG A 41 2.11 10.81 19.35
N SER A 42 2.21 10.66 20.66
CA SER A 42 2.57 9.39 21.30
C SER A 42 1.48 8.35 21.08
N ALA A 43 1.85 7.06 20.97
CA ALA A 43 0.94 5.93 20.75
C ALA A 43 -0.19 5.82 21.80
N ALA A 44 -0.10 6.55 22.92
CA ALA A 44 -1.07 6.59 24.00
C ALA A 44 -2.36 7.40 23.70
N SER A 45 -2.44 8.15 22.59
CA SER A 45 -3.68 8.89 22.25
C SER A 45 -4.76 7.94 21.70
N SER A 46 -5.65 7.48 22.57
CA SER A 46 -6.67 6.48 22.30
C SER A 46 -7.89 7.05 21.57
N GLU A 47 -7.88 7.03 20.24
CA GLU A 47 -9.10 7.07 19.44
C GLU A 47 -9.37 5.68 18.85
N GLU A 48 -10.54 5.11 19.18
CA GLU A 48 -10.94 3.74 18.83
C GLU A 48 -10.83 3.44 17.31
N TRP A 49 -11.13 4.43 16.47
CA TRP A 49 -11.08 4.32 15.01
C TRP A 49 -9.65 4.22 14.44
N ARG A 50 -8.65 4.82 15.11
CA ARG A 50 -7.24 4.70 14.71
C ARG A 50 -6.76 3.27 14.92
N GLY A 51 -7.07 2.70 16.09
CA GLY A 51 -6.78 1.30 16.43
C GLY A 51 -7.40 0.31 15.45
N ASP A 52 -8.63 0.55 15.02
CA ASP A 52 -9.28 -0.25 13.98
C ASP A 52 -8.60 -0.09 12.62
N THR A 53 -8.24 1.13 12.21
CA THR A 53 -7.55 1.37 10.94
C THR A 53 -6.17 0.72 10.90
N PHE A 54 -5.41 0.76 12.00
CA PHE A 54 -4.12 0.08 12.13
C PHE A 54 -4.26 -1.43 11.99
N ARG A 55 -5.26 -2.04 12.64
CA ARG A 55 -5.54 -3.48 12.55
C ARG A 55 -6.03 -3.89 11.16
N LEU A 56 -6.94 -3.12 10.56
CA LEU A 56 -7.58 -3.45 9.29
C LEU A 56 -6.63 -3.42 8.09
N PHE A 57 -5.63 -2.53 8.11
CA PHE A 57 -4.68 -2.35 7.02
C PHE A 57 -3.25 -2.73 7.39
N ALA A 58 -3.04 -3.34 8.57
CA ALA A 58 -1.73 -3.69 9.12
C ALA A 58 -0.73 -2.50 9.05
N LEU A 59 -1.20 -1.29 9.40
CA LEU A 59 -0.41 -0.06 9.30
C LEU A 59 0.54 0.17 10.48
N ALA A 60 0.41 -0.63 11.55
CA ALA A 60 1.20 -0.48 12.77
C ALA A 60 2.72 -0.48 12.52
N LYS A 61 3.20 -1.31 11.58
CA LYS A 61 4.63 -1.40 11.23
C LYS A 61 5.17 -0.21 10.43
N HIS A 62 4.28 0.57 9.81
CA HIS A 62 4.66 1.76 9.05
C HIS A 62 4.62 3.02 9.93
N LEU A 63 4.06 2.94 11.14
CA LEU A 63 3.87 4.09 12.01
C LEU A 63 5.07 4.28 12.93
N HIS A 64 5.65 5.48 12.90
CA HIS A 64 6.60 5.96 13.88
C HIS A 64 5.91 7.03 14.72
N SER A 65 5.32 6.61 15.83
CA SER A 65 4.67 7.49 16.80
C SER A 65 5.70 8.24 17.64
N GLY A 66 5.39 9.47 18.05
CA GLY A 66 6.30 10.33 18.79
C GLY A 66 7.51 10.82 17.97
N HIS A 67 7.50 10.62 16.66
CA HIS A 67 8.55 11.06 15.75
C HIS A 67 8.01 12.26 14.95
N GLU A 68 8.46 13.45 15.31
CA GLU A 68 8.05 14.69 14.66
C GLU A 68 9.01 15.05 13.52
N ALA A 69 8.48 15.34 12.34
CA ALA A 69 9.28 15.88 11.25
C ALA A 69 9.56 17.37 11.54
N ALA A 70 10.83 17.70 11.78
CA ALA A 70 11.29 19.03 12.14
C ALA A 70 11.53 19.94 10.92
N ALA A 71 11.95 19.38 9.78
CA ALA A 71 12.15 20.11 8.53
C ALA A 71 12.19 19.15 7.33
N LEU A 72 11.83 19.65 6.15
CA LEU A 72 11.93 18.92 4.89
C LEU A 72 12.72 19.75 3.87
N ALA A 73 13.66 19.13 3.18
CA ALA A 73 14.45 19.77 2.13
C ALA A 73 14.55 18.86 0.89
N TYR A 74 14.35 19.42 -0.29
CA TYR A 74 14.55 18.72 -1.55
C TYR A 74 16.01 18.81 -2.01
N ASP A 75 16.59 17.66 -2.38
CA ASP A 75 17.90 17.56 -3.02
C ASP A 75 17.70 17.27 -4.51
N ALA A 76 18.10 18.23 -5.35
CA ALA A 76 18.00 18.12 -6.79
C ALA A 76 19.05 17.20 -7.42
N ALA A 77 20.18 16.93 -6.74
CA ALA A 77 21.20 16.02 -7.24
C ALA A 77 20.77 14.56 -7.10
N ASP A 78 20.10 14.24 -5.99
CA ASP A 78 19.65 12.88 -5.66
C ASP A 78 18.15 12.64 -5.98
N GLU A 79 17.45 13.65 -6.50
CA GLU A 79 16.01 13.66 -6.79
C GLU A 79 15.15 13.16 -5.59
N ARG A 80 15.54 13.55 -4.37
CA ARG A 80 14.98 13.02 -3.12
C ARG A 80 14.73 14.10 -2.08
N TRP A 81 13.84 13.79 -1.14
CA TRP A 81 13.55 14.59 0.04
C TRP A 81 14.34 14.08 1.24
N THR A 82 15.01 14.99 1.92
CA THR A 82 15.57 14.77 3.25
C THR A 82 14.58 15.28 4.30
N ILE A 83 14.21 14.42 5.24
CA ILE A 83 13.29 14.72 6.34
C ILE A 83 14.07 14.65 7.64
N LYS A 84 14.19 15.79 8.32
CA LYS A 84 14.78 15.83 9.66
C LYS A 84 13.77 15.36 10.69
N VAL A 85 14.13 14.33 11.45
CA VAL A 85 13.24 13.77 12.48
C VAL A 85 13.73 14.19 13.87
N ALA A 86 12.87 14.85 14.64
CA ALA A 86 13.22 15.32 15.97
C ALA A 86 13.58 14.13 16.89
N GLY A 87 14.82 14.09 17.37
CA GLY A 87 15.31 13.05 18.28
C GLY A 87 15.55 11.68 17.63
N GLY A 88 15.59 11.60 16.29
CA GLY A 88 15.84 10.36 15.54
C GLY A 88 16.83 10.56 14.38
N GLU A 89 17.00 9.51 13.57
CA GLU A 89 17.79 9.58 12.32
C GLU A 89 17.00 10.29 11.21
N ASP A 90 17.70 11.06 10.38
CA ASP A 90 17.13 11.71 9.21
C ASP A 90 16.72 10.67 8.16
N LEU A 91 15.60 10.92 7.46
CA LEU A 91 15.08 10.02 6.44
C LEU A 91 15.29 10.60 5.04
N SER A 92 15.70 9.75 4.11
CA SER A 92 15.82 10.10 2.68
C SER A 92 14.76 9.34 1.87
N VAL A 93 13.81 10.06 1.28
CA VAL A 93 12.64 9.50 0.58
C VAL A 93 12.43 10.10 -0.81
N ARG A 94 11.78 9.36 -1.73
CA ARG A 94 11.49 9.87 -3.07
C ARG A 94 10.29 10.81 -3.09
N SER A 95 9.24 10.44 -2.36
CA SER A 95 7.99 11.19 -2.30
C SER A 95 7.58 11.53 -0.87
N VAL A 96 6.99 12.69 -0.69
CA VAL A 96 6.46 13.15 0.60
C VAL A 96 4.98 13.42 0.48
N VAL A 97 4.20 12.97 1.45
CA VAL A 97 2.78 13.31 1.60
C VAL A 97 2.60 14.09 2.90
N LEU A 98 2.22 15.36 2.80
CA LEU A 98 1.86 16.17 3.96
C LEU A 98 0.38 15.95 4.30
N ALA A 99 0.12 15.39 5.47
CA ALA A 99 -1.19 15.06 6.03
C ALA A 99 -1.30 15.53 7.50
N THR A 100 -0.82 16.74 7.77
CA THR A 100 -0.68 17.35 9.10
C THR A 100 -1.98 17.95 9.65
N GLY A 101 -3.08 17.89 8.89
CA GLY A 101 -4.34 18.58 9.18
C GLY A 101 -4.48 19.85 8.34
N SER A 102 -5.73 20.32 8.17
CA SER A 102 -6.02 21.52 7.39
C SER A 102 -5.32 22.73 8.03
N ARG A 103 -4.54 23.47 7.23
CA ARG A 103 -4.05 24.80 7.60
C ARG A 103 -5.26 25.70 7.69
N THR A 104 -5.81 25.97 8.87
CA THR A 104 -6.88 26.97 8.96
C THR A 104 -6.32 28.36 8.67
N ALA A 105 -6.88 28.98 7.63
CA ALA A 105 -7.02 30.43 7.58
C ALA A 105 -7.70 30.89 8.88
N GLY A 106 -7.29 32.07 9.37
CA GLY A 106 -7.52 32.56 10.73
C GLY A 106 -8.93 32.38 11.32
N ASP A 107 -8.98 32.44 12.66
CA ASP A 107 -10.16 32.30 13.51
C ASP A 107 -11.45 32.82 12.85
N PRO A 108 -12.60 32.14 13.02
CA PRO A 108 -13.89 32.79 12.84
C PRO A 108 -13.99 33.92 13.87
N THR A 109 -13.56 35.12 13.50
CA THR A 109 -13.64 36.31 14.35
C THR A 109 -15.11 36.63 14.58
N VAL A 110 -15.62 36.26 15.76
CA VAL A 110 -16.88 36.83 16.27
C VAL A 110 -16.62 38.32 16.46
N PRO A 111 -17.37 39.23 15.78
CA PRO A 111 -17.13 40.66 15.91
C PRO A 111 -17.17 41.09 17.39
N GLY A 112 -16.24 41.94 17.84
CA GLY A 112 -16.22 42.43 19.22
C GLY A 112 -15.67 41.44 20.26
N ILE A 113 -15.06 40.32 19.85
CA ILE A 113 -14.47 39.33 20.77
C ILE A 113 -13.36 39.96 21.63
N GLU A 114 -12.62 40.91 21.07
CA GLU A 114 -11.59 41.73 21.72
C GLU A 114 -12.13 42.56 22.90
N ALA A 115 -13.43 42.84 22.92
CA ALA A 115 -14.07 43.58 23.99
C ALA A 115 -14.50 42.67 25.16
N TYR A 116 -14.49 41.34 25.00
CA TYR A 116 -14.93 40.39 26.02
C TYR A 116 -13.90 40.26 27.14
N THR A 117 -14.37 40.32 28.39
CA THR A 117 -13.49 40.33 29.58
C THR A 117 -13.40 38.97 30.29
N GLY A 118 -14.18 37.98 29.84
CA GLY A 118 -14.17 36.62 30.39
C GLY A 118 -13.16 35.70 29.69
N VAL A 119 -13.22 34.41 30.02
CA VAL A 119 -12.28 33.40 29.50
C VAL A 119 -12.77 32.86 28.15
N VAL A 120 -11.87 32.75 27.17
CA VAL A 120 -12.19 32.17 25.85
C VAL A 120 -11.34 30.93 25.63
N MET A 121 -11.98 29.84 25.19
CA MET A 121 -11.39 28.51 25.02
C MET A 121 -11.86 27.86 23.72
N ARG A 122 -11.14 26.82 23.29
CA ARG A 122 -11.45 26.07 22.07
C ARG A 122 -11.47 24.56 22.35
N GLY A 123 -12.33 23.84 21.64
CA GLY A 123 -12.33 22.37 21.63
C GLY A 123 -12.34 21.76 23.04
N GLN A 124 -11.31 20.98 23.36
CA GLN A 124 -11.16 20.25 24.63
C GLN A 124 -10.43 21.05 25.72
N ASP A 125 -9.94 22.26 25.42
CA ASP A 125 -9.12 23.08 26.33
C ASP A 125 -9.90 23.51 27.59
N PHE A 126 -11.23 23.41 27.57
CA PHE A 126 -12.06 23.69 28.75
C PHE A 126 -11.79 22.73 29.91
N ARG A 127 -11.24 21.54 29.64
CA ARG A 127 -10.93 20.54 30.68
C ARG A 127 -9.82 20.98 31.64
N ASP A 128 -9.06 22.01 31.27
CA ASP A 128 -8.00 22.56 32.09
C ASP A 128 -8.49 23.69 33.01
N VAL A 129 -9.79 24.00 33.02
CA VAL A 129 -10.39 25.05 33.84
C VAL A 129 -11.63 24.59 34.57
N ASP A 130 -11.72 24.98 35.84
CA ASP A 130 -12.88 24.74 36.70
C ASP A 130 -14.09 25.56 36.22
N LEU A 131 -15.11 24.85 35.72
CA LEU A 131 -16.37 25.43 35.27
C LEU A 131 -17.41 25.54 36.39
N ALA A 132 -17.12 25.05 37.59
CA ALA A 132 -18.05 25.10 38.71
C ALA A 132 -18.45 26.55 39.03
N GLY A 133 -19.76 26.80 39.15
CA GLY A 133 -20.29 28.14 39.41
C GLY A 133 -20.27 29.10 38.21
N LYS A 134 -19.68 28.72 37.07
CA LYS A 134 -19.53 29.60 35.89
C LYS A 134 -20.74 29.54 34.96
N ARG A 135 -20.99 30.65 34.26
CA ARG A 135 -21.92 30.75 33.13
C ARG A 135 -21.13 30.54 31.84
N VAL A 136 -21.40 29.46 31.12
CA VAL A 136 -20.64 29.03 29.96
C VAL A 136 -21.46 29.21 28.67
N ALA A 137 -20.87 29.86 27.67
CA ALA A 137 -21.40 29.90 26.32
C ALA A 137 -20.65 28.89 25.45
N VAL A 138 -21.37 27.94 24.85
CA VAL A 138 -20.81 26.99 23.88
C VAL A 138 -21.22 27.45 22.49
N VAL A 139 -20.25 27.79 21.64
CA VAL A 139 -20.50 28.29 20.28
C VAL A 139 -20.04 27.24 19.28
N GLY A 140 -20.98 26.65 18.53
CA GLY A 140 -20.65 25.68 17.48
C GLY A 140 -21.81 24.75 17.13
N ASN A 141 -21.66 24.05 16.01
CA ASN A 141 -22.68 23.19 15.42
C ASN A 141 -22.22 21.71 15.43
N GLY A 142 -23.19 20.79 15.34
CA GLY A 142 -22.93 19.40 14.91
C GLY A 142 -22.15 18.53 15.90
N ALA A 143 -21.21 17.74 15.37
CA ALA A 143 -20.49 16.70 16.10
C ALA A 143 -19.60 17.21 17.24
N ALA A 144 -18.97 18.38 17.05
CA ALA A 144 -18.11 18.99 18.06
C ALA A 144 -18.92 19.40 19.29
N ALA A 145 -19.99 20.18 19.11
CA ALA A 145 -20.88 20.56 20.20
C ALA A 145 -21.53 19.33 20.86
N ALA A 146 -21.96 18.34 20.07
CA ALA A 146 -22.60 17.14 20.61
C ALA A 146 -21.70 16.27 21.50
N THR A 147 -20.39 16.33 21.28
CA THR A 147 -19.39 15.58 22.08
C THR A 147 -19.04 16.31 23.37
N LEU A 148 -18.96 17.65 23.33
CA LEU A 148 -18.52 18.46 24.48
C LEU A 148 -19.66 18.82 25.44
N LEU A 149 -20.86 19.08 24.92
CA LEU A 149 -21.98 19.63 25.69
C LEU A 149 -22.33 18.83 26.95
N PRO A 150 -22.41 17.48 26.93
CA PRO A 150 -22.76 16.72 28.13
C PRO A 150 -21.78 16.89 29.29
N GLU A 151 -20.49 17.05 29.00
CA GLU A 151 -19.46 17.26 30.02
C GLU A 151 -19.57 18.65 30.63
N ILE A 152 -19.68 19.68 29.79
CA ILE A 152 -19.82 21.08 30.20
C ILE A 152 -21.09 21.28 31.04
N VAL A 153 -22.22 20.68 30.65
CA VAL A 153 -23.50 20.77 31.36
C VAL A 153 -23.45 20.14 32.76
N ARG A 154 -22.61 19.12 32.96
CA ARG A 154 -22.48 18.47 34.27
C ARG A 154 -21.74 19.34 35.30
N GLU A 155 -20.88 20.24 34.85
CA GLU A 155 -19.97 21.01 35.72
C GLU A 155 -20.40 22.48 35.86
N ALA A 156 -20.86 23.11 34.78
CA ALA A 156 -21.18 24.53 34.76
C ALA A 156 -22.50 24.87 35.48
N ALA A 157 -22.54 26.04 36.14
CA ALA A 157 -23.76 26.53 36.78
C ALA A 157 -24.85 26.91 35.75
N SER A 158 -24.46 27.38 34.57
CA SER A 158 -25.38 27.63 33.46
C SER A 158 -24.67 27.47 32.12
N VAL A 159 -25.32 26.85 31.15
CA VAL A 159 -24.81 26.64 29.80
C VAL A 159 -25.77 27.22 28.76
N LYS A 160 -25.24 27.99 27.82
CA LYS A 160 -25.98 28.47 26.64
C LYS A 160 -25.30 27.93 25.39
N LEU A 161 -25.99 27.05 24.66
CA LEU A 161 -25.51 26.53 23.38
C LEU A 161 -25.99 27.44 22.25
N PHE A 162 -25.06 28.12 21.58
CA PHE A 162 -25.30 28.93 20.39
C PHE A 162 -25.10 28.07 19.14
N GLN A 163 -26.21 27.73 18.48
CA GLN A 163 -26.23 26.84 17.32
C GLN A 163 -27.05 27.44 16.18
N SER A 164 -26.39 27.72 15.05
CA SER A 164 -27.03 28.29 13.86
C SER A 164 -27.57 27.23 12.91
N SER A 165 -27.05 26.01 12.94
CA SER A 165 -27.47 24.92 12.05
C SER A 165 -27.35 23.56 12.77
N PRO A 166 -28.48 22.90 13.11
CA PRO A 166 -28.44 21.58 13.74
C PRO A 166 -28.02 20.50 12.74
N ASP A 167 -27.37 19.44 13.25
CA ASP A 167 -27.20 18.17 12.56
C ASP A 167 -28.14 17.11 13.13
N TRP A 168 -28.41 16.04 12.37
CA TRP A 168 -29.15 14.90 12.90
C TRP A 168 -28.32 14.17 13.95
N VAL A 169 -28.87 13.90 15.14
CA VAL A 169 -28.18 13.11 16.17
C VAL A 169 -28.79 11.72 16.29
N LEU A 170 -27.93 10.71 16.46
CA LEU A 170 -28.28 9.32 16.74
C LEU A 170 -27.45 8.78 17.92
N PRO A 171 -27.98 7.83 18.71
CA PRO A 171 -27.23 7.20 19.77
C PRO A 171 -26.17 6.24 19.20
N ARG A 172 -25.04 6.11 19.91
CA ARG A 172 -23.92 5.21 19.59
C ARG A 172 -24.28 3.75 19.82
N GLN A 173 -25.12 3.48 20.82
CA GLN A 173 -25.68 2.15 21.06
C GLN A 173 -26.87 1.90 20.12
N GLY A 174 -26.59 1.36 18.93
CA GLY A 174 -27.64 0.83 18.06
C GLY A 174 -28.51 -0.17 18.83
N GLY A 175 -29.84 0.01 18.79
CA GLY A 175 -30.77 -0.93 19.43
C GLY A 175 -30.48 -2.37 19.02
N ARG A 176 -30.86 -3.34 19.87
CA ARG A 176 -30.61 -4.81 19.75
C ARG A 176 -30.54 -5.38 18.32
N ILE A 177 -31.35 -4.86 17.41
CA ILE A 177 -31.40 -5.20 15.98
C ILE A 177 -30.08 -4.94 15.23
N VAL A 178 -29.36 -3.86 15.50
CA VAL A 178 -28.07 -3.54 14.84
C VAL A 178 -26.98 -4.49 15.31
N ARG A 179 -26.91 -4.77 16.62
CA ARG A 179 -25.97 -5.75 17.20
C ARG A 179 -26.20 -7.17 16.69
N LEU A 180 -27.46 -7.57 16.50
CA LEU A 180 -27.81 -8.90 15.97
C LEU A 180 -27.29 -9.09 14.53
N LEU A 181 -27.29 -8.01 13.74
CA LEU A 181 -26.81 -8.02 12.35
C LEU A 181 -25.28 -7.94 12.24
N GLU A 182 -24.60 -7.26 13.18
CA GLU A 182 -23.13 -7.17 13.23
C GLU A 182 -22.45 -8.44 13.74
N GLY A 183 -23.16 -9.31 14.46
CA GLY A 183 -22.67 -10.60 14.95
C GLY A 183 -22.50 -11.68 13.87
N VAL A 184 -23.02 -11.46 12.65
CA VAL A 184 -22.91 -12.41 11.54
C VAL A 184 -21.63 -12.11 10.73
N PRO A 185 -20.64 -13.03 10.63
CA PRO A 185 -19.35 -12.76 10.01
C PRO A 185 -19.43 -12.27 8.55
N VAL A 186 -20.38 -12.81 7.78
CA VAL A 186 -20.67 -12.40 6.40
C VAL A 186 -21.22 -10.97 6.32
N VAL A 187 -22.08 -10.58 7.26
CA VAL A 187 -22.65 -9.23 7.29
C VAL A 187 -21.59 -8.25 7.76
N ARG A 188 -20.74 -8.61 8.72
CA ARG A 188 -19.59 -7.81 9.14
C ARG A 188 -18.61 -7.56 7.99
N GLU A 189 -18.24 -8.60 7.25
CA GLU A 189 -17.33 -8.48 6.10
C GLU A 189 -17.97 -7.72 4.94
N ALA A 190 -19.25 -7.96 4.63
CA ALA A 190 -19.97 -7.21 3.60
C ALA A 190 -20.21 -5.73 3.98
N THR A 191 -20.43 -5.45 5.26
CA THR A 191 -20.60 -4.08 5.81
C THR A 191 -19.27 -3.34 5.81
N ARG A 192 -18.16 -4.04 6.11
CA ARG A 192 -16.77 -3.57 6.00
C ARG A 192 -16.42 -3.27 4.54
N GLN A 193 -16.68 -4.20 3.62
CA GLN A 193 -16.44 -4.00 2.19
C GLN A 193 -17.34 -2.91 1.57
N ALA A 194 -18.61 -2.78 1.99
CA ALA A 194 -19.51 -1.74 1.49
C ALA A 194 -19.18 -0.33 2.02
N TRP A 195 -18.59 -0.23 3.23
CA TRP A 195 -18.06 1.03 3.77
C TRP A 195 -16.91 1.56 2.91
N PHE A 196 -16.03 0.67 2.44
CA PHE A 196 -14.85 1.04 1.64
C PHE A 196 -15.08 1.03 0.11
N ALA A 197 -16.01 0.24 -0.41
CA ALA A 197 -16.34 0.16 -1.85
C ALA A 197 -17.20 1.34 -2.35
N GLY A 198 -17.64 2.26 -1.48
CA GLY A 198 -18.45 3.41 -1.86
C GLY A 198 -19.84 3.10 -2.40
N ARG A 199 -20.26 1.83 -2.44
CA ARG A 199 -21.63 1.41 -2.73
C ARG A 199 -22.34 1.10 -1.42
N ARG A 200 -22.95 2.12 -0.81
CA ARG A 200 -24.13 1.87 0.02
C ARG A 200 -25.36 2.22 -0.83
N PRO A 201 -26.32 1.29 -1.02
CA PRO A 201 -27.63 1.65 -1.56
C PRO A 201 -28.25 2.70 -0.62
N GLN A 202 -29.10 3.57 -1.17
CA GLN A 202 -29.71 4.72 -0.50
C GLN A 202 -30.29 4.38 0.91
N ARG A 203 -29.46 4.41 1.95
CA ARG A 203 -29.90 4.36 3.37
C ARG A 203 -30.32 5.74 3.91
N ARG A 204 -30.42 6.75 3.04
CA ARG A 204 -30.64 8.17 3.40
C ARG A 204 -31.96 8.38 4.13
N GLY A 205 -33.06 7.86 3.60
CA GLY A 205 -34.38 8.00 4.25
C GLY A 205 -34.47 7.26 5.58
N ILE A 206 -33.78 6.12 5.72
CA ILE A 206 -33.83 5.31 6.94
C ILE A 206 -33.09 5.99 8.09
N MET A 207 -31.88 6.51 7.85
CA MET A 207 -31.12 7.17 8.93
C MET A 207 -31.75 8.48 9.37
N GLU A 208 -32.29 9.26 8.43
CA GLU A 208 -33.06 10.46 8.74
C GLU A 208 -34.34 10.12 9.51
N LEU A 209 -35.08 9.08 9.10
CA LEU A 209 -36.26 8.60 9.80
C LEU A 209 -35.92 8.18 11.24
N LEU A 210 -34.85 7.42 11.43
CA LEU A 210 -34.37 7.01 12.75
C LEU A 210 -33.96 8.21 13.61
N ALA A 211 -33.29 9.21 13.03
CA ALA A 211 -32.90 10.43 13.74
C ALA A 211 -34.11 11.29 14.12
N ARG A 212 -35.12 11.40 13.23
CA ARG A 212 -36.40 12.06 13.52
C ARG A 212 -37.16 11.36 14.64
N ILE A 213 -37.19 10.03 14.64
CA ILE A 213 -37.79 9.25 15.72
C ILE A 213 -37.02 9.46 17.03
N HIS A 214 -35.69 9.45 16.98
CA HIS A 214 -34.84 9.66 18.15
C HIS A 214 -35.06 11.05 18.75
N LEU A 215 -35.05 12.11 17.94
CA LEU A 215 -35.37 13.49 18.35
C LEU A 215 -36.75 13.57 18.98
N ARG A 216 -37.78 12.99 18.35
CA ARG A 216 -39.15 13.00 18.88
C ARG A 216 -39.34 12.24 20.19
N ARG A 217 -38.50 11.23 20.44
CA ARG A 217 -38.56 10.43 21.67
C ARG A 217 -37.86 11.09 22.85
N HIS A 218 -36.90 11.97 22.59
CA HIS A 218 -36.10 12.59 23.64
C HIS A 218 -36.53 14.01 23.92
N VAL A 219 -37.00 14.76 22.92
CA VAL A 219 -37.40 16.16 23.07
C VAL A 219 -38.91 16.29 22.96
N ASP A 220 -39.56 16.55 24.09
CA ASP A 220 -41.03 16.66 24.15
C ASP A 220 -41.55 17.96 23.53
N ASP A 221 -40.84 19.08 23.73
CA ASP A 221 -41.25 20.39 23.22
C ASP A 221 -41.26 20.43 21.66
N PRO A 222 -42.41 20.66 21.01
CA PRO A 222 -42.50 20.83 19.56
C PRO A 222 -41.62 21.96 19.00
N TRP A 223 -41.44 23.05 19.76
CA TRP A 223 -40.68 24.22 19.31
C TRP A 223 -39.17 23.92 19.28
N VAL A 224 -38.64 23.33 20.34
CA VAL A 224 -37.24 22.88 20.39
C VAL A 224 -36.96 21.81 19.33
N ARG A 225 -37.91 20.89 19.10
CA ARG A 225 -37.80 19.92 17.99
C ARG A 225 -37.67 20.59 16.63
N ARG A 226 -38.40 21.68 16.39
CA ARG A 226 -38.31 22.45 15.15
C ARG A 226 -36.95 23.12 15.01
N GLN A 227 -36.43 23.70 16.09
CA GLN A 227 -35.10 24.34 16.14
C GLN A 227 -33.95 23.34 15.94
N LEU A 228 -34.13 22.09 16.37
CA LEU A 228 -33.17 20.99 16.19
C LEU A 228 -33.38 20.20 14.89
N THR A 229 -34.42 20.51 14.11
CA THR A 229 -34.66 19.87 12.82
C THR A 229 -33.85 20.60 11.75
N PRO A 230 -32.89 19.93 11.08
CA PRO A 230 -32.10 20.58 10.05
C PRO A 230 -32.95 20.98 8.84
N LEU A 231 -32.77 22.23 8.37
CA LEU A 231 -33.50 22.79 7.23
C LEU A 231 -32.70 22.61 5.92
N PRO A 232 -33.36 22.40 4.76
CA PRO A 232 -32.68 22.22 3.47
C PRO A 232 -31.84 23.43 3.01
N LEU A 233 -32.13 24.62 3.55
CA LEU A 233 -31.55 25.90 3.15
C LEU A 233 -30.15 26.15 3.73
N THR A 234 -29.71 25.38 4.74
CA THR A 234 -28.41 25.57 5.44
C THR A 234 -27.33 24.60 4.96
N GLY A 235 -27.53 23.96 3.80
CA GLY A 235 -26.67 22.87 3.31
C GLY A 235 -27.19 21.48 3.66
N ARG A 236 -26.43 20.42 3.35
CA ARG A 236 -26.85 19.03 3.59
C ARG A 236 -26.52 18.62 5.03
N PRO A 237 -27.52 18.30 5.89
CA PRO A 237 -27.29 18.00 7.29
C PRO A 237 -26.53 16.69 7.52
N ASN A 238 -25.64 16.68 8.50
CA ASN A 238 -24.86 15.51 8.90
C ASN A 238 -25.70 14.58 9.79
N VAL A 239 -25.18 13.36 10.02
CA VAL A 239 -25.66 12.51 11.12
C VAL A 239 -24.48 12.35 12.08
N VAL A 240 -24.68 12.80 13.29
CA VAL A 240 -23.76 12.78 14.41
C VAL A 240 -24.14 11.63 15.33
N ILE A 241 -23.15 10.90 15.81
CA ILE A 241 -23.35 9.83 16.79
C ILE A 241 -22.99 10.39 18.16
N ALA A 242 -24.00 10.60 19.01
CA ALA A 242 -23.83 11.08 20.38
C ALA A 242 -24.92 10.49 21.28
N ASP A 243 -24.52 9.93 22.42
CA ASP A 243 -25.41 9.22 23.33
C ASP A 243 -26.23 10.18 24.21
N GLU A 244 -25.62 11.27 24.69
CA GLU A 244 -26.19 12.12 25.76
C GLU A 244 -26.61 13.52 25.29
N PHE A 245 -26.48 13.84 24.01
CA PHE A 245 -26.66 15.22 23.53
C PHE A 245 -28.05 15.81 23.83
N TYR A 246 -29.13 15.12 23.47
CA TYR A 246 -30.49 15.62 23.73
C TYR A 246 -30.84 15.62 25.23
N THR A 247 -30.23 14.73 26.01
CA THR A 247 -30.38 14.71 27.46
C THR A 247 -29.72 15.93 28.08
N ALA A 248 -28.47 16.22 27.70
CA ALA A 248 -27.74 17.40 28.16
C ALA A 248 -28.42 18.71 27.76
N LEU A 249 -28.96 18.77 26.53
CA LEU A 249 -29.66 19.95 26.04
C LEU A 249 -30.92 20.30 26.85
N GLN A 250 -31.56 19.30 27.46
CA GLN A 250 -32.76 19.46 28.27
C GLN A 250 -32.49 19.58 29.78
N ALA A 251 -31.22 19.57 30.18
CA ALA A 251 -30.86 19.82 31.57
C ALA A 251 -31.34 21.22 32.00
N PRO A 252 -31.78 21.41 33.26
CA PRO A 252 -32.36 22.68 33.71
C PRO A 252 -31.39 23.86 33.65
N ASN A 253 -30.07 23.60 33.65
CA ASN A 253 -29.02 24.59 33.53
C ASN A 253 -28.59 24.85 32.07
N CYS A 254 -29.16 24.17 31.07
CA CYS A 254 -28.79 24.30 29.66
C CYS A 254 -29.89 24.98 28.83
N LYS A 255 -29.52 25.95 27.97
CA LYS A 255 -30.44 26.63 27.06
C LYS A 255 -29.90 26.66 25.62
N LEU A 256 -30.74 26.26 24.67
CA LEU A 256 -30.47 26.39 23.24
C LEU A 256 -30.75 27.82 22.76
N ILE A 257 -29.79 28.43 22.07
CA ILE A 257 -29.90 29.74 21.44
C ILE A 257 -29.65 29.58 19.94
N THR A 258 -30.68 29.81 19.11
CA THR A 258 -30.60 29.65 17.65
C THR A 258 -30.47 30.97 16.88
N TRP A 259 -30.48 32.09 17.59
CA TRP A 259 -30.32 33.41 16.97
C TRP A 259 -28.87 33.64 16.57
N PRO A 260 -28.60 34.23 15.40
CA PRO A 260 -27.25 34.58 14.98
C PRO A 260 -26.56 35.47 16.02
N ILE A 261 -25.27 35.24 16.23
CA ILE A 261 -24.43 36.10 17.07
C ILE A 261 -24.16 37.39 16.29
N ALA A 262 -24.52 38.54 16.86
CA ALA A 262 -24.27 39.84 16.28
C ALA A 262 -22.86 40.36 16.62
N ARG A 263 -22.47 40.25 17.90
CA ARG A 263 -21.13 40.57 18.41
C ARG A 263 -20.94 40.06 19.84
N CYS A 264 -19.70 39.98 20.30
CA CYS A 264 -19.38 39.92 21.71
C CYS A 264 -19.47 41.31 22.36
N SER A 265 -19.72 41.32 23.67
CA SER A 265 -19.70 42.48 24.55
C SER A 265 -18.72 42.24 25.70
N ALA A 266 -18.51 43.22 26.58
CA ALA A 266 -17.67 43.05 27.76
C ALA A 266 -18.11 41.90 28.67
N HIS A 267 -19.42 41.60 28.71
CA HIS A 267 -20.00 40.64 29.65
C HIS A 267 -20.53 39.35 29.01
N GLY A 268 -20.45 39.20 27.69
CA GLY A 268 -20.87 37.97 27.01
C GLY A 268 -21.14 38.12 25.51
N ILE A 269 -22.20 37.48 25.03
CA ILE A 269 -22.55 37.38 23.61
C ILE A 269 -23.88 38.07 23.34
N ARG A 270 -23.92 38.98 22.36
CA ARG A 270 -25.15 39.62 21.89
C ARG A 270 -25.66 38.96 20.62
N THR A 271 -26.92 38.53 20.63
CA THR A 271 -27.60 37.94 19.47
C THR A 271 -28.28 39.01 18.60
N ALA A 272 -28.62 38.66 17.37
CA ALA A 272 -29.25 39.54 16.40
C ALA A 272 -30.64 40.05 16.82
N GLU A 273 -31.31 39.36 17.75
CA GLU A 273 -32.56 39.81 18.39
C GLU A 273 -32.35 40.94 19.42
N GLY A 274 -31.10 41.30 19.69
CA GLY A 274 -30.74 42.37 20.63
C GLY A 274 -30.56 41.91 22.08
N ILE A 275 -30.68 40.62 22.37
CA ILE A 275 -30.47 40.06 23.71
C ILE A 275 -28.98 39.89 23.99
N GLU A 276 -28.54 40.32 25.17
CA GLU A 276 -27.19 40.10 25.67
C GLU A 276 -27.16 38.92 26.65
N HIS A 277 -26.46 37.87 26.25
CA HIS A 277 -26.29 36.66 27.03
C HIS A 277 -24.99 36.76 27.83
N HIS A 278 -25.11 37.08 29.12
CA HIS A 278 -23.94 37.14 29.99
C HIS A 278 -23.35 35.74 30.21
N CYS A 279 -22.02 35.64 30.11
CA CYS A 279 -21.23 34.43 30.35
C CYS A 279 -19.83 34.79 30.87
N ASP A 280 -19.26 33.90 31.67
CA ASP A 280 -17.91 34.02 32.25
C ASP A 280 -16.87 33.27 31.40
N VAL A 281 -17.32 32.26 30.64
CA VAL A 281 -16.50 31.46 29.72
C VAL A 281 -17.20 31.32 28.36
N ILE A 282 -16.46 31.48 27.26
CA ILE A 282 -16.88 31.16 25.89
C ILE A 282 -16.03 29.99 25.39
N ILE A 283 -16.68 28.89 24.99
CA ILE A 283 -16.04 27.71 24.42
C ILE A 283 -16.46 27.59 22.95
N PHE A 284 -15.51 27.71 22.02
CA PHE A 284 -15.74 27.42 20.62
C PHE A 284 -15.60 25.92 20.36
N ALA A 285 -16.69 25.26 19.98
CA ALA A 285 -16.70 23.84 19.69
C ALA A 285 -16.12 23.57 18.28
N SER A 286 -14.80 23.37 18.21
CA SER A 286 -14.07 22.88 17.04
C SER A 286 -13.92 21.35 17.08
N ALA A 287 -13.71 20.71 15.92
CA ALA A 287 -13.49 19.28 15.88
C ALA A 287 -12.14 18.92 16.55
N PRO A 288 -11.97 17.69 17.09
CA PRO A 288 -10.79 17.29 17.88
C PRO A 288 -9.41 17.36 17.18
N ASP A 289 -9.33 17.73 15.90
CA ASP A 289 -8.07 17.78 15.14
C ASP A 289 -7.69 19.20 14.66
N ASP A 290 -8.45 20.25 14.98
CA ASP A 290 -8.19 21.61 14.47
C ASP A 290 -7.21 22.42 15.35
N ALA A 291 -6.71 21.83 16.45
CA ALA A 291 -5.74 22.48 17.35
C ALA A 291 -4.30 22.04 17.02
N GLY A 292 -3.61 22.86 16.23
CA GLY A 292 -2.15 22.83 16.13
C GLY A 292 -1.58 22.12 14.90
N ALA A 293 -1.82 22.69 13.72
CA ALA A 293 -0.93 22.49 12.59
C ALA A 293 0.40 23.20 12.88
N SER A 294 1.39 22.46 13.41
CA SER A 294 2.77 22.93 13.45
C SER A 294 3.22 23.18 12.01
N GLN A 295 3.69 24.40 11.70
CA GLN A 295 4.23 24.71 10.39
C GLN A 295 5.62 24.07 10.26
N ILE A 296 5.65 22.87 9.69
CA ILE A 296 6.92 22.22 9.37
C ILE A 296 7.58 23.03 8.24
N PRO A 297 8.81 23.54 8.41
CA PRO A 297 9.54 24.20 7.34
C PRO A 297 9.80 23.23 6.18
N VAL A 298 9.40 23.63 4.98
CA VAL A 298 9.60 22.84 3.75
C VAL A 298 10.34 23.72 2.73
N THR A 299 11.49 23.23 2.28
CA THR A 299 12.34 23.89 1.29
C THR A 299 12.37 23.04 0.01
N GLY A 300 11.93 23.64 -1.10
CA GLY A 300 11.87 23.01 -2.42
C GLY A 300 13.13 23.22 -3.25
N ASP A 301 13.02 22.92 -4.54
CA ASP A 301 14.08 23.14 -5.51
C ASP A 301 14.49 24.63 -5.57
N GLY A 302 15.80 24.89 -5.69
CA GLY A 302 16.35 26.24 -5.64
C GLY A 302 16.23 26.96 -4.28
N GLY A 303 15.98 26.23 -3.19
CA GLY A 303 15.98 26.77 -1.82
C GLY A 303 14.73 27.57 -1.43
N GLN A 304 13.66 27.49 -2.23
CA GLN A 304 12.44 28.27 -2.00
C GLN A 304 11.56 27.65 -0.89
N PRO A 305 10.96 28.46 0.00
CA PRO A 305 10.02 27.96 1.00
C PRO A 305 8.67 27.59 0.38
N LEU A 306 8.01 26.55 0.90
CA LEU A 306 6.71 26.08 0.41
C LEU A 306 5.63 27.19 0.54
N PRO A 307 5.03 27.64 -0.58
CA PRO A 307 3.96 28.64 -0.54
C PRO A 307 2.67 28.07 0.05
N GLU A 308 1.74 28.96 0.40
CA GLU A 308 0.35 28.55 0.64
C GLU A 308 -0.27 28.09 -0.68
N SER A 309 -0.81 26.87 -0.71
CA SER A 309 -1.42 26.29 -1.89
C SER A 309 -2.52 25.29 -1.52
N ASP A 310 -3.60 25.33 -2.29
CA ASP A 310 -4.70 24.36 -2.22
C ASP A 310 -4.52 23.19 -3.20
N GLU A 311 -3.49 23.25 -4.06
CA GLU A 311 -3.21 22.21 -5.04
C GLU A 311 -2.64 20.95 -4.37
N ILE A 312 -2.78 19.80 -5.03
CA ILE A 312 -2.17 18.55 -4.53
C ILE A 312 -0.66 18.55 -4.75
N SER A 313 -0.18 19.20 -5.81
CA SER A 313 1.25 19.28 -6.17
C SER A 313 1.59 20.74 -6.38
N VAL A 314 2.77 21.18 -5.96
CA VAL A 314 3.18 22.58 -6.01
C VAL A 314 4.41 22.70 -6.91
N ALA A 315 4.41 23.66 -7.84
CA ALA A 315 5.56 23.92 -8.70
C ALA A 315 6.80 24.30 -7.86
N GLY A 316 7.97 23.73 -8.19
CA GLY A 316 9.20 23.86 -7.39
C GLY A 316 9.31 22.88 -6.22
N PHE A 317 8.30 22.03 -5.99
CA PHE A 317 8.28 21.01 -4.94
C PHE A 317 8.00 19.63 -5.56
N PRO A 318 8.96 19.08 -6.33
CA PRO A 318 8.79 17.80 -7.01
C PRO A 318 8.50 16.67 -6.02
N ASN A 319 7.62 15.73 -6.38
CA ASN A 319 7.24 14.56 -5.58
C ASN A 319 6.69 14.86 -4.17
N LEU A 320 6.33 16.11 -3.86
CA LEU A 320 5.64 16.52 -2.64
C LEU A 320 4.14 16.68 -2.90
N PHE A 321 3.34 16.08 -2.01
CA PHE A 321 1.89 16.02 -2.15
C PHE A 321 1.15 16.54 -0.92
N LEU A 322 0.27 17.54 -1.12
CA LEU A 322 -0.60 18.09 -0.07
C LEU A 322 -1.91 17.29 0.00
N ALA A 323 -2.02 16.42 1.01
CA ALA A 323 -3.15 15.50 1.13
C ALA A 323 -4.38 16.11 1.80
N ASP A 324 -4.18 17.07 2.70
CA ASP A 324 -5.27 17.72 3.41
C ASP A 324 -6.08 18.64 2.50
N PRO A 325 -7.41 18.70 2.68
CA PRO A 325 -8.26 19.63 1.95
C PRO A 325 -8.07 21.07 2.45
N PRO A 326 -8.40 22.07 1.60
CA PRO A 326 -8.40 23.49 1.98
C PRO A 326 -9.30 23.76 3.20
N PRO A 327 -8.99 24.78 4.00
CA PRO A 327 -9.77 25.15 5.19
C PRO A 327 -11.10 25.79 4.80
N TRP A 328 -12.19 25.02 4.68
CA TRP A 328 -13.54 25.60 4.55
C TRP A 328 -14.65 24.69 5.11
N GLN A 329 -15.77 25.34 5.49
CA GLN A 329 -16.79 24.98 6.49
C GLN A 329 -17.23 23.49 6.63
N PRO A 330 -17.58 23.04 7.87
CA PRO A 330 -17.90 21.65 8.18
C PRO A 330 -19.21 21.18 7.52
N GLY A 331 -19.16 20.01 6.87
CA GLY A 331 -20.31 19.33 6.29
C GLY A 331 -19.92 18.00 5.66
N ARG A 332 -20.90 17.11 5.43
CA ARG A 332 -20.79 15.72 4.90
C ARG A 332 -19.96 15.53 3.63
N ASP A 333 -19.64 16.62 2.95
CA ASP A 333 -18.76 16.63 1.79
C ASP A 333 -17.27 16.57 2.17
N ALA A 334 -16.88 16.84 3.42
CA ALA A 334 -15.50 16.75 3.90
C ALA A 334 -14.93 15.34 3.72
N VAL A 335 -15.65 14.29 4.15
CA VAL A 335 -15.18 12.89 4.00
C VAL A 335 -15.11 12.46 2.53
N GLN A 336 -16.07 12.89 1.68
CA GLN A 336 -16.05 12.57 0.24
C GLN A 336 -14.93 13.34 -0.50
N ARG A 337 -14.66 14.59 -0.10
CA ARG A 337 -13.55 15.39 -0.64
C ARG A 337 -12.20 14.86 -0.19
N ILE A 338 -12.04 14.52 1.09
CA ILE A 338 -10.87 13.81 1.61
C ILE A 338 -10.68 12.52 0.83
N ARG A 339 -11.74 11.72 0.64
CA ARG A 339 -11.67 10.50 -0.17
C ARG A 339 -11.21 10.75 -1.61
N GLY A 340 -11.81 11.73 -2.30
CA GLY A 340 -11.43 12.07 -3.67
C GLY A 340 -9.99 12.58 -3.77
N ARG A 341 -9.55 13.38 -2.80
CA ARG A 341 -8.19 13.92 -2.71
C ARG A 341 -7.18 12.83 -2.36
N VAL A 342 -7.45 11.99 -1.36
CA VAL A 342 -6.67 10.80 -0.99
C VAL A 342 -6.46 9.88 -2.18
N HIS A 343 -7.50 9.60 -2.97
CA HIS A 343 -7.34 8.78 -4.18
C HIS A 343 -6.43 9.43 -5.23
N ARG A 344 -6.55 10.74 -5.46
CA ARG A 344 -5.68 11.46 -6.40
C ARG A 344 -4.24 11.54 -5.89
N VAL A 345 -4.03 11.78 -4.60
CA VAL A 345 -2.72 11.78 -3.94
C VAL A 345 -2.09 10.41 -4.06
N ALA A 346 -2.79 9.34 -3.66
CA ALA A 346 -2.28 7.98 -3.76
C ALA A 346 -1.95 7.59 -5.22
N ALA A 347 -2.75 8.02 -6.19
CA ALA A 347 -2.46 7.79 -7.61
C ALA A 347 -1.21 8.54 -8.10
N ARG A 348 -0.99 9.79 -7.67
CA ARG A 348 0.22 10.55 -8.01
C ARG A 348 1.47 10.04 -7.32
N VAL A 349 1.35 9.67 -6.04
CA VAL A 349 2.41 8.98 -5.29
C VAL A 349 2.75 7.65 -5.98
N GLN A 350 1.74 6.87 -6.36
CA GLN A 350 1.97 5.66 -7.13
C GLN A 350 2.69 5.95 -8.45
N GLY A 351 2.27 6.96 -9.20
CA GLY A 351 2.91 7.36 -10.46
C GLY A 351 4.32 7.95 -10.30
N THR A 352 4.76 8.27 -9.09
CA THR A 352 6.13 8.76 -8.81
C THR A 352 7.03 7.68 -8.25
N VAL A 353 6.50 6.81 -7.39
CA VAL A 353 7.19 5.60 -6.91
C VAL A 353 7.34 4.59 -8.04
N ARG A 354 6.32 4.51 -8.90
CA ARG A 354 6.25 3.68 -10.09
C ARG A 354 5.76 4.56 -11.24
N PRO A 355 6.64 5.40 -11.84
CA PRO A 355 6.33 6.00 -13.14
C PRO A 355 5.82 4.90 -14.06
N GLU A 356 4.88 5.21 -14.96
CA GLU A 356 4.30 4.23 -15.89
C GLU A 356 5.41 3.64 -16.80
N THR A 357 6.22 2.73 -16.27
CA THR A 357 7.36 2.10 -16.92
C THR A 357 6.99 0.70 -17.42
N SER A 358 5.70 0.40 -17.55
CA SER A 358 5.27 -0.83 -18.21
C SER A 358 3.97 -0.59 -18.96
N SER A 359 4.09 0.01 -20.14
CA SER A 359 3.04 -0.08 -21.14
C SER A 359 2.68 -1.56 -21.31
N GLY A 360 1.42 -1.94 -21.05
CA GLY A 360 0.95 -3.32 -21.23
C GLY A 360 0.63 -4.14 -19.97
N VAL A 361 0.88 -3.63 -18.75
CA VAL A 361 0.39 -4.29 -17.52
C VAL A 361 -1.13 -4.14 -17.41
N LEU A 362 -1.82 -5.27 -17.28
CA LEU A 362 -3.28 -5.31 -17.22
C LEU A 362 -3.78 -5.59 -15.79
N PRO A 363 -4.86 -4.92 -15.34
CA PRO A 363 -5.52 -5.29 -14.09
C PRO A 363 -6.19 -6.66 -14.23
N ALA A 364 -6.25 -7.43 -13.14
CA ALA A 364 -6.92 -8.75 -13.15
C ALA A 364 -8.36 -8.66 -13.67
N SER A 365 -8.72 -9.56 -14.58
CA SER A 365 -10.11 -9.74 -15.02
C SER A 365 -11.02 -10.26 -13.88
N ARG A 366 -12.33 -10.17 -14.09
CA ARG A 366 -13.32 -10.74 -13.15
C ARG A 366 -13.15 -12.25 -13.00
N LEU A 367 -12.82 -12.94 -14.10
CA LEU A 367 -12.58 -14.38 -14.13
C LEU A 367 -11.33 -14.73 -13.30
N THR A 368 -10.22 -14.02 -13.52
CA THR A 368 -8.98 -14.21 -12.76
C THR A 368 -9.24 -14.04 -11.27
N ARG A 369 -9.94 -12.97 -10.86
CA ARG A 369 -10.30 -12.76 -9.44
C ARG A 369 -11.09 -13.92 -8.83
N ALA A 370 -12.03 -14.49 -9.58
CA ALA A 370 -12.83 -15.63 -9.11
C ALA A 370 -11.96 -16.91 -8.98
N THR A 371 -11.13 -17.19 -9.98
CA THR A 371 -10.22 -18.36 -9.95
C THR A 371 -9.21 -18.27 -8.81
N VAL A 372 -8.66 -17.08 -8.56
CA VAL A 372 -7.73 -16.84 -7.43
C VAL A 372 -8.43 -17.03 -6.08
N ALA A 373 -9.66 -16.54 -5.93
CA ALA A 373 -10.44 -16.75 -4.70
C ALA A 373 -10.73 -18.23 -4.44
N LEU A 374 -11.08 -18.99 -5.48
CA LEU A 374 -11.30 -20.44 -5.39
C LEU A 374 -10.01 -21.19 -5.02
N ALA A 375 -8.88 -20.81 -5.63
CA ALA A 375 -7.57 -21.39 -5.30
C ALA A 375 -7.21 -21.14 -3.82
N ALA A 376 -7.46 -19.94 -3.31
CA ALA A 376 -7.23 -19.60 -1.89
C ALA A 376 -8.06 -20.46 -0.92
N MET A 377 -9.29 -20.82 -1.30
CA MET A 377 -10.16 -21.66 -0.45
C MET A 377 -9.81 -23.15 -0.51
N GLY A 378 -9.28 -23.65 -1.61
CA GLY A 378 -9.05 -25.08 -1.83
C GLY A 378 -7.59 -25.53 -1.84
N LEU A 379 -6.74 -24.84 -2.61
CA LEU A 379 -5.39 -25.30 -2.93
C LEU A 379 -4.40 -25.01 -1.78
N ARG A 380 -4.45 -23.81 -1.20
CA ARG A 380 -3.59 -23.41 -0.07
C ARG A 380 -3.66 -24.39 1.12
N PRO A 381 -4.85 -24.71 1.69
CA PRO A 381 -4.91 -25.61 2.85
C PRO A 381 -4.54 -27.06 2.52
N LEU A 382 -4.55 -27.45 1.24
CA LEU A 382 -4.08 -28.76 0.79
C LEU A 382 -2.55 -28.80 0.76
N ILE A 383 -1.92 -27.81 0.14
CA ILE A 383 -0.45 -27.70 0.03
C ILE A 383 0.21 -27.64 1.40
N GLU A 384 -0.37 -26.89 2.36
CA GLU A 384 0.17 -26.74 3.71
C GLU A 384 0.24 -28.06 4.51
N ARG A 385 -0.56 -29.07 4.12
CA ARG A 385 -0.66 -30.38 4.79
C ARG A 385 0.21 -31.46 4.15
N VAL A 386 0.86 -31.19 3.02
CA VAL A 386 1.67 -32.22 2.35
C VAL A 386 2.98 -32.42 3.12
N PRO A 387 3.31 -33.64 3.56
CA PRO A 387 4.53 -33.90 4.32
C PRO A 387 5.77 -33.84 3.43
N MET A 388 6.89 -33.33 3.96
CA MET A 388 8.19 -33.28 3.27
C MET A 388 8.98 -34.60 3.35
N SER A 389 8.29 -35.74 3.40
CA SER A 389 8.91 -37.06 3.31
C SER A 389 9.23 -37.41 1.84
N ARG A 390 10.11 -38.38 1.58
CA ARG A 390 10.42 -38.81 0.20
C ARG A 390 9.17 -39.16 -0.61
N LEU A 391 8.20 -39.84 0.02
CA LEU A 391 6.91 -40.18 -0.60
C LEU A 391 6.05 -38.93 -0.83
N GLY A 392 6.00 -38.01 0.13
CA GLY A 392 5.27 -36.75 0.01
C GLY A 392 5.83 -35.86 -1.11
N VAL A 393 7.17 -35.72 -1.20
CA VAL A 393 7.84 -35.01 -2.29
C VAL A 393 7.53 -35.64 -3.66
N ALA A 394 7.58 -36.97 -3.77
CA ALA A 394 7.23 -37.66 -5.01
C ALA A 394 5.76 -37.43 -5.42
N ALA A 395 4.83 -37.42 -4.46
CA ALA A 395 3.43 -37.10 -4.69
C ALA A 395 3.24 -35.64 -5.12
N SER A 396 3.90 -34.69 -4.46
CA SER A 396 3.90 -33.26 -4.82
C SER A 396 4.41 -33.03 -6.24
N ARG A 397 5.54 -33.65 -6.62
CA ARG A 397 6.11 -33.58 -7.97
C ARG A 397 5.07 -33.99 -9.03
N ARG A 398 4.32 -35.07 -8.78
CA ARG A 398 3.24 -35.52 -9.69
C ARG A 398 2.06 -34.56 -9.73
N LEU A 399 1.59 -34.09 -8.57
CA LEU A 399 0.46 -33.17 -8.47
C LEU A 399 0.73 -31.85 -9.19
N VAL A 400 1.90 -31.25 -8.95
CA VAL A 400 2.34 -30.00 -9.60
C VAL A 400 2.46 -30.20 -11.11
N ALA A 401 3.08 -31.29 -11.57
CA ALA A 401 3.20 -31.57 -13.00
C ALA A 401 1.84 -31.70 -13.70
N THR A 402 0.87 -32.36 -13.06
CA THR A 402 -0.51 -32.47 -13.57
C THR A 402 -1.19 -31.11 -13.61
N ALA A 403 -1.09 -30.31 -12.54
CA ALA A 403 -1.69 -28.98 -12.46
C ALA A 403 -1.11 -28.02 -13.52
N MET A 404 0.22 -27.96 -13.67
CA MET A 404 0.90 -27.15 -14.69
C MET A 404 0.50 -27.57 -16.11
N THR A 405 0.39 -28.88 -16.36
CA THR A 405 -0.06 -29.42 -17.64
C THR A 405 -1.51 -29.04 -17.94
N ALA A 406 -2.39 -29.10 -16.95
CA ALA A 406 -3.78 -28.71 -17.09
C ALA A 406 -3.96 -27.19 -17.26
N GLY A 407 -3.08 -26.39 -16.65
CA GLY A 407 -3.16 -24.93 -16.64
C GLY A 407 -2.64 -24.22 -17.89
N SER A 408 -1.87 -24.89 -18.74
CA SER A 408 -1.37 -24.32 -20.00
C SER A 408 -1.50 -25.28 -21.18
N PRO A 409 -2.21 -24.90 -22.25
CA PRO A 409 -2.11 -25.63 -23.51
C PRO A 409 -0.69 -25.51 -24.08
N MET A 410 -0.26 -26.53 -24.83
CA MET A 410 0.99 -26.47 -25.60
C MET A 410 0.73 -25.68 -26.89
N PRO A 411 1.62 -24.74 -27.28
CA PRO A 411 1.54 -24.13 -28.60
C PRO A 411 1.68 -25.18 -29.72
N THR A 412 1.12 -24.89 -30.89
CA THR A 412 1.18 -25.77 -32.06
C THR A 412 2.59 -25.80 -32.66
N ASN A 413 2.99 -26.95 -33.22
CA ASN A 413 4.23 -27.12 -34.01
C ASN A 413 5.54 -26.81 -33.26
N VAL A 414 5.56 -26.96 -31.94
CA VAL A 414 6.79 -26.81 -31.14
C VAL A 414 7.62 -28.08 -31.21
N ARG A 415 8.89 -27.97 -31.60
CA ARG A 415 9.85 -29.07 -31.59
C ARG A 415 10.66 -29.06 -30.29
N ILE A 416 10.89 -30.25 -29.74
CA ILE A 416 11.63 -30.45 -28.49
C ILE A 416 12.80 -31.40 -28.75
N ASP A 417 14.03 -30.95 -28.52
CA ASP A 417 15.24 -31.76 -28.65
C ASP A 417 15.88 -31.92 -27.26
N ARG A 418 15.94 -33.15 -26.74
CA ARG A 418 16.48 -33.40 -25.39
C ARG A 418 17.99 -33.44 -25.40
N VAL A 419 18.62 -32.82 -24.41
CA VAL A 419 20.07 -32.78 -24.25
C VAL A 419 20.48 -33.58 -23.02
N ARG A 420 21.49 -34.44 -23.22
CA ARG A 420 22.18 -35.20 -22.17
C ARG A 420 23.67 -35.29 -22.51
N GLU A 421 24.40 -34.23 -22.21
CA GLU A 421 25.82 -34.09 -22.57
C GLU A 421 26.62 -33.60 -21.37
N GLN A 422 27.84 -34.10 -21.17
CA GLN A 422 28.75 -33.64 -20.11
C GLN A 422 28.12 -33.56 -18.69
N GLY A 423 27.17 -34.44 -18.39
CA GLY A 423 26.43 -34.44 -17.12
C GLY A 423 25.27 -33.43 -17.06
N LEU A 424 25.14 -32.54 -18.04
CA LEU A 424 24.03 -31.61 -18.24
C LEU A 424 22.76 -32.38 -18.66
N ARG A 425 21.60 -31.91 -18.18
CA ARG A 425 20.29 -32.40 -18.60
C ARG A 425 19.39 -31.22 -18.93
N GLY A 426 18.73 -31.25 -20.07
CA GLY A 426 17.82 -30.19 -20.46
C GLY A 426 17.08 -30.51 -21.75
N GLU A 427 16.39 -29.52 -22.28
CA GLU A 427 15.74 -29.62 -23.57
C GLU A 427 15.78 -28.29 -24.31
N TRP A 428 16.08 -28.36 -25.60
CA TRP A 428 15.84 -27.28 -26.54
C TRP A 428 14.37 -27.26 -26.91
N VAL A 429 13.81 -26.05 -26.92
CA VAL A 429 12.44 -25.74 -27.31
C VAL A 429 12.50 -24.80 -28.49
N HIS A 430 11.98 -25.26 -29.63
CA HIS A 430 11.93 -24.50 -30.87
C HIS A 430 10.47 -24.24 -31.23
N ALA A 431 10.02 -22.99 -31.10
CA ALA A 431 8.76 -22.56 -31.69
C ALA A 431 8.87 -22.51 -33.23
N PRO A 432 7.74 -22.55 -33.97
CA PRO A 432 7.74 -22.33 -35.41
C PRO A 432 8.46 -21.02 -35.72
N ASP A 433 9.37 -21.07 -36.70
CA ASP A 433 10.14 -19.92 -37.19
C ASP A 433 11.18 -19.34 -36.21
N SER A 434 11.54 -20.06 -35.13
CA SER A 434 12.64 -19.62 -34.26
C SER A 434 13.99 -19.67 -34.98
N ASP A 435 14.74 -18.57 -34.98
CA ASP A 435 16.08 -18.50 -35.58
C ASP A 435 17.08 -19.34 -34.81
N ARG A 436 17.58 -20.41 -35.42
CA ARG A 436 18.46 -21.38 -34.75
C ARG A 436 19.90 -20.90 -34.60
N ASP A 437 20.29 -19.93 -35.42
CA ASP A 437 21.67 -19.43 -35.48
C ASP A 437 21.80 -18.07 -34.77
N GLY A 438 20.68 -17.54 -34.25
CA GLY A 438 20.60 -16.27 -33.53
C GLY A 438 20.70 -16.38 -31.99
N PRO A 439 20.32 -15.31 -31.27
CA PRO A 439 20.28 -15.28 -29.81
C PRO A 439 19.42 -16.37 -29.19
N VAL A 440 19.75 -16.79 -27.97
CA VAL A 440 19.07 -17.91 -27.30
C VAL A 440 18.51 -17.51 -25.93
N ILE A 441 17.41 -18.14 -25.55
CA ILE A 441 16.88 -18.04 -24.18
C ILE A 441 17.42 -19.22 -23.36
N PHE A 442 18.21 -18.94 -22.34
CA PHE A 442 18.57 -19.91 -21.32
C PHE A 442 17.54 -19.85 -20.18
N TYR A 443 16.69 -20.88 -20.09
CA TYR A 443 15.58 -20.91 -19.13
C TYR A 443 15.90 -21.76 -17.88
N ILE A 444 15.77 -21.14 -16.70
CA ILE A 444 15.98 -21.78 -15.39
C ILE A 444 14.65 -21.83 -14.64
N HIS A 445 14.07 -23.03 -14.52
CA HIS A 445 12.72 -23.17 -13.95
C HIS A 445 12.64 -22.96 -12.45
N GLY A 446 11.50 -22.47 -11.97
CA GLY A 446 11.17 -22.42 -10.55
C GLY A 446 10.73 -23.79 -10.04
N SER A 447 11.32 -24.26 -8.95
CA SER A 447 11.00 -25.58 -8.38
C SER A 447 10.82 -25.58 -6.86
N GLY A 448 10.99 -24.44 -6.19
CA GLY A 448 11.28 -24.41 -4.75
C GLY A 448 12.47 -25.32 -4.40
N TYR A 449 13.35 -25.56 -5.38
CA TYR A 449 14.45 -26.55 -5.39
C TYR A 449 14.02 -28.01 -5.30
N VAL A 450 12.73 -28.34 -5.32
CA VAL A 450 12.23 -29.69 -4.97
C VAL A 450 11.26 -30.30 -5.98
N VAL A 451 10.32 -29.53 -6.56
CA VAL A 451 9.08 -30.12 -7.13
C VAL A 451 8.90 -30.03 -8.65
N CYS A 452 9.64 -29.18 -9.36
CA CYS A 452 9.44 -28.93 -10.80
C CYS A 452 10.55 -29.54 -11.68
N SER A 453 10.42 -29.39 -13.00
CA SER A 453 11.40 -29.82 -14.01
C SER A 453 11.24 -29.01 -15.29
N SER A 454 12.17 -29.13 -16.25
CA SER A 454 12.01 -28.55 -17.59
C SER A 454 10.65 -28.89 -18.23
N ARG A 455 10.17 -30.13 -18.03
CA ARG A 455 8.86 -30.61 -18.53
C ARG A 455 7.66 -29.84 -17.97
N THR A 456 7.72 -29.41 -16.71
CA THR A 456 6.63 -28.64 -16.08
C THR A 456 6.53 -27.24 -16.67
N HIS A 457 7.67 -26.65 -17.04
CA HIS A 457 7.77 -25.29 -17.56
C HIS A 457 7.77 -25.23 -19.09
N ARG A 458 7.91 -26.37 -19.79
CA ARG A 458 7.95 -26.46 -21.26
C ARG A 458 6.92 -25.61 -21.98
N ARG A 459 5.68 -25.53 -21.46
CA ARG A 459 4.60 -24.76 -22.08
C ARG A 459 4.82 -23.25 -21.95
N LEU A 460 5.32 -22.79 -20.82
CA LEU A 460 5.73 -21.40 -20.63
C LEU A 460 6.93 -21.07 -21.54
N VAL A 461 7.96 -21.93 -21.53
CA VAL A 461 9.15 -21.78 -22.37
C VAL A 461 8.78 -21.74 -23.85
N ALA A 462 7.90 -22.62 -24.31
CA ALA A 462 7.42 -22.64 -25.69
C ALA A 462 6.65 -21.36 -26.07
N ARG A 463 5.81 -20.83 -25.16
CA ARG A 463 5.09 -19.56 -25.40
C ARG A 463 6.05 -18.37 -25.44
N LEU A 464 7.08 -18.38 -24.60
CA LEU A 464 8.12 -17.34 -24.60
C LEU A 464 8.98 -17.42 -25.87
N SER A 465 9.39 -18.62 -26.28
CA SER A 465 10.08 -18.87 -27.56
C SER A 465 9.24 -18.40 -28.74
N GLN A 466 7.94 -18.74 -28.79
CA GLN A 466 7.03 -18.29 -29.84
C GLN A 466 6.84 -16.78 -29.87
N ALA A 467 6.73 -16.13 -28.70
CA ALA A 467 6.52 -14.69 -28.62
C ALA A 467 7.78 -13.87 -28.95
N SER A 468 8.97 -14.40 -28.67
CA SER A 468 10.26 -13.74 -28.91
C SER A 468 10.89 -14.09 -30.25
N GLY A 469 10.49 -15.20 -30.87
CA GLY A 469 11.13 -15.75 -32.08
C GLY A 469 12.48 -16.42 -31.80
N LEU A 470 12.85 -16.64 -30.54
CA LEU A 470 14.15 -17.21 -30.16
C LEU A 470 14.02 -18.69 -29.75
N PRO A 471 15.02 -19.53 -30.06
CA PRO A 471 15.12 -20.87 -29.47
C PRO A 471 15.41 -20.75 -27.97
N ALA A 472 14.91 -21.71 -27.19
CA ALA A 472 15.09 -21.71 -25.75
C ALA A 472 15.69 -23.03 -25.25
N PHE A 473 16.79 -22.97 -24.52
CA PHE A 473 17.34 -24.10 -23.79
C PHE A 473 16.83 -24.09 -22.34
N SER A 474 16.00 -25.07 -21.99
CA SER A 474 15.49 -25.24 -20.62
C SER A 474 16.29 -26.29 -19.86
N LEU A 475 17.00 -25.85 -18.83
CA LEU A 475 17.80 -26.71 -17.96
C LEU A 475 16.92 -27.53 -17.01
N ASP A 476 17.28 -28.78 -16.81
CA ASP A 476 16.68 -29.70 -15.83
C ASP A 476 17.72 -29.98 -14.72
N TYR A 477 17.94 -28.98 -13.86
CA TYR A 477 18.94 -29.04 -12.79
C TYR A 477 18.56 -30.02 -11.68
N ARG A 478 19.56 -30.51 -10.95
CA ARG A 478 19.37 -31.46 -9.84
C ARG A 478 18.61 -30.82 -8.66
N LEU A 479 17.66 -31.56 -8.10
CA LEU A 479 16.74 -31.10 -7.07
C LEU A 479 17.06 -31.68 -5.70
N ALA A 480 16.75 -30.90 -4.67
CA ALA A 480 16.62 -31.38 -3.31
C ALA A 480 15.37 -32.27 -3.15
N PRO A 481 15.35 -33.17 -2.13
CA PRO A 481 16.39 -33.41 -1.13
C PRO A 481 17.54 -34.30 -1.63
N GLU A 482 17.44 -34.90 -2.82
CA GLU A 482 18.47 -35.81 -3.33
C GLU A 482 19.80 -35.11 -3.61
N HIS A 483 19.72 -33.84 -4.03
CA HIS A 483 20.86 -33.00 -4.34
C HIS A 483 20.67 -31.61 -3.71
N PRO A 484 21.04 -31.43 -2.43
CA PRO A 484 20.97 -30.13 -1.76
C PRO A 484 22.00 -29.14 -2.33
N PHE A 485 22.01 -27.92 -1.81
CA PHE A 485 23.00 -26.90 -2.17
C PHE A 485 24.44 -27.44 -2.06
N PRO A 486 25.34 -27.18 -3.04
CA PRO A 486 25.20 -26.24 -4.17
C PRO A 486 24.77 -26.87 -5.51
N ALA A 487 24.25 -28.10 -5.52
CA ALA A 487 24.10 -28.87 -6.77
C ALA A 487 23.32 -28.14 -7.89
N ALA A 488 22.21 -27.48 -7.56
CA ALA A 488 21.42 -26.73 -8.53
C ALA A 488 22.17 -25.50 -9.08
N ALA A 489 22.89 -24.77 -8.23
CA ALA A 489 23.70 -23.62 -8.64
C ALA A 489 24.88 -24.05 -9.53
N ASP A 490 25.53 -25.15 -9.20
CA ASP A 490 26.63 -25.69 -10.01
C ASP A 490 26.13 -26.19 -11.38
N ASP A 491 24.94 -26.79 -11.45
CA ASP A 491 24.32 -27.20 -12.71
C ASP A 491 23.97 -25.99 -13.59
N VAL A 492 23.46 -24.90 -13.00
CA VAL A 492 23.16 -23.64 -13.72
C VAL A 492 24.44 -23.03 -14.29
N ARG A 493 25.52 -22.97 -13.50
CA ARG A 493 26.82 -22.48 -13.96
C ARG A 493 27.39 -23.35 -15.07
N ALA A 494 27.34 -24.68 -14.93
CA ALA A 494 27.79 -25.62 -15.95
C ALA A 494 26.99 -25.47 -17.26
N ALA A 495 25.68 -25.26 -17.17
CA ALA A 495 24.82 -25.01 -18.33
C ALA A 495 25.21 -23.73 -19.09
N TYR A 496 25.44 -22.64 -18.36
CA TYR A 496 25.84 -21.37 -18.94
C TYR A 496 27.21 -21.49 -19.64
N GLN A 497 28.17 -22.13 -18.99
CA GLN A 497 29.50 -22.39 -19.58
C GLN A 497 29.40 -23.31 -20.80
N TRP A 498 28.52 -24.31 -20.78
CA TRP A 498 28.28 -25.17 -21.92
C TRP A 498 27.74 -24.37 -23.11
N LEU A 499 26.74 -23.49 -22.92
CA LEU A 499 26.23 -22.62 -23.99
C LEU A 499 27.33 -21.72 -24.60
N LEU A 500 28.21 -21.17 -23.76
CA LEU A 500 29.36 -20.39 -24.24
C LEU A 500 30.32 -21.27 -25.07
N SER A 501 30.58 -22.50 -24.60
CA SER A 501 31.49 -23.43 -25.28
C SER A 501 30.95 -23.96 -26.61
N THR A 502 29.63 -23.98 -26.80
CA THR A 502 28.97 -24.38 -28.05
C THR A 502 28.84 -23.23 -29.06
N GLY A 503 29.44 -22.07 -28.77
CA GLY A 503 29.55 -20.96 -29.71
C GLY A 503 28.56 -19.81 -29.52
N HIS A 504 27.70 -19.85 -28.49
CA HIS A 504 26.84 -18.70 -28.19
C HIS A 504 27.64 -17.61 -27.47
N ALA A 505 27.69 -16.40 -28.03
CA ALA A 505 28.31 -15.28 -27.33
C ALA A 505 27.47 -14.89 -26.11
N ALA A 506 28.12 -14.50 -25.01
CA ALA A 506 27.42 -14.17 -23.76
C ALA A 506 26.35 -13.07 -23.95
N LYS A 507 26.64 -12.07 -24.78
CA LYS A 507 25.71 -10.98 -25.13
C LYS A 507 24.45 -11.43 -25.87
N ASP A 508 24.48 -12.62 -26.47
CA ASP A 508 23.38 -13.22 -27.25
C ASP A 508 22.63 -14.31 -26.44
N ILE A 509 22.99 -14.49 -25.17
CA ILE A 509 22.26 -15.34 -24.22
C ILE A 509 21.37 -14.47 -23.36
N VAL A 510 20.06 -14.74 -23.37
CA VAL A 510 19.08 -14.15 -22.46
C VAL A 510 18.75 -15.16 -21.38
N ILE A 511 18.97 -14.81 -20.12
CA ILE A 511 18.53 -15.68 -19.02
C ILE A 511 17.08 -15.35 -18.68
N ALA A 512 16.21 -16.35 -18.75
CA ALA A 512 14.84 -16.26 -18.29
C ALA A 512 14.62 -17.24 -17.14
N ALA A 513 14.02 -16.81 -16.04
CA ALA A 513 13.88 -17.68 -14.88
C ALA A 513 12.67 -17.32 -14.03
N ASP A 514 12.16 -18.29 -13.27
CA ASP A 514 11.04 -18.05 -12.37
C ASP A 514 11.30 -18.57 -10.95
N SER A 515 10.74 -17.88 -9.95
CA SER A 515 10.79 -18.28 -8.54
C SER A 515 12.21 -18.65 -8.06
N ALA A 516 12.42 -19.88 -7.55
CA ALA A 516 13.73 -20.38 -7.15
C ALA A 516 14.78 -20.38 -8.28
N GLY A 517 14.35 -20.49 -9.54
CA GLY A 517 15.23 -20.32 -10.70
C GLY A 517 15.72 -18.89 -10.85
N GLY A 518 14.91 -17.90 -10.44
CA GLY A 518 15.32 -16.50 -10.40
C GLY A 518 16.45 -16.25 -9.39
N HIS A 519 16.39 -16.89 -8.21
CA HIS A 519 17.50 -16.88 -7.26
C HIS A 519 18.79 -17.44 -7.89
N LEU A 520 18.71 -18.61 -8.53
CA LEU A 520 19.85 -19.24 -9.21
C LEU A 520 20.40 -18.39 -10.36
N ALA A 521 19.53 -17.67 -11.08
CA ALA A 521 19.94 -16.78 -12.15
C ALA A 521 20.75 -15.59 -11.61
N VAL A 522 20.30 -14.96 -10.50
CA VAL A 522 21.03 -13.84 -9.90
C VAL A 522 22.33 -14.31 -9.22
N ASP A 523 22.34 -15.51 -8.61
CA ASP A 523 23.56 -16.15 -8.11
C ASP A 523 24.58 -16.34 -9.23
N LEU A 524 24.14 -16.79 -10.42
CA LEU A 524 25.00 -16.90 -11.59
C LEU A 524 25.56 -15.54 -12.04
N ILE A 525 24.78 -14.45 -11.99
CA ILE A 525 25.29 -13.10 -12.31
C ILE A 525 26.39 -12.70 -11.33
N ALA A 526 26.19 -12.89 -10.02
CA ALA A 526 27.20 -12.58 -9.01
C ALA A 526 28.46 -13.45 -9.19
N GLU A 527 28.27 -14.73 -9.47
CA GLU A 527 29.36 -15.69 -9.69
C GLU A 527 30.15 -15.39 -10.97
N ASN A 528 29.48 -15.04 -12.07
CA ASN A 528 30.13 -14.65 -13.31
C ASN A 528 31.03 -13.43 -13.09
N HIS A 529 30.56 -12.43 -12.34
CA HIS A 529 31.38 -11.28 -11.97
C HIS A 529 32.60 -11.70 -11.15
N ARG A 530 32.41 -12.54 -10.13
CA ARG A 530 33.49 -13.04 -9.26
C ARG A 530 34.55 -13.83 -10.04
N MET A 531 34.13 -14.57 -11.07
CA MET A 531 34.99 -15.43 -11.87
C MET A 531 35.53 -14.77 -13.15
N GLY A 532 35.13 -13.52 -13.45
CA GLY A 532 35.50 -12.87 -14.71
C GLY A 532 34.87 -13.50 -15.95
N VAL A 533 33.74 -14.19 -15.81
CA VAL A 533 32.96 -14.75 -16.92
C VAL A 533 32.06 -13.66 -17.49
N ALA A 534 31.97 -13.58 -18.82
CA ALA A 534 31.11 -12.61 -19.50
C ALA A 534 29.64 -12.81 -19.11
N GLN A 535 28.92 -11.69 -18.96
CA GLN A 535 27.53 -11.67 -18.51
C GLN A 535 26.54 -11.87 -19.66
N PRO A 536 25.34 -12.42 -19.40
CA PRO A 536 24.30 -12.54 -20.40
C PRO A 536 23.87 -11.18 -20.96
N GLY A 537 23.23 -11.18 -22.13
CA GLY A 537 22.73 -9.97 -22.78
C GLY A 537 21.56 -9.31 -22.06
N ALA A 538 20.70 -10.10 -21.41
CA ALA A 538 19.52 -9.66 -20.68
C ALA A 538 19.10 -10.69 -19.61
N LEU A 539 18.33 -10.23 -18.62
CA LEU A 539 17.76 -11.05 -17.56
C LEU A 539 16.24 -10.83 -17.47
N VAL A 540 15.44 -11.91 -17.46
CA VAL A 540 13.98 -11.86 -17.31
C VAL A 540 13.56 -12.76 -16.18
N LEU A 541 12.90 -12.20 -15.17
CA LEU A 541 12.55 -12.88 -13.93
C LEU A 541 11.04 -12.87 -13.69
N PHE A 542 10.46 -14.04 -13.43
CA PHE A 542 9.04 -14.20 -13.08
C PHE A 542 8.89 -14.61 -11.62
N SER A 543 8.26 -13.77 -10.80
CA SER A 543 8.05 -13.99 -9.37
C SER A 543 9.33 -14.48 -8.65
N PRO A 544 10.49 -13.82 -8.82
CA PRO A 544 11.77 -14.35 -8.36
C PRO A 544 11.81 -14.45 -6.83
N LEU A 545 12.43 -15.51 -6.34
CA LEU A 545 12.88 -15.61 -4.94
C LEU A 545 14.22 -14.87 -4.81
N ALA A 546 14.35 -14.01 -3.80
CA ALA A 546 15.60 -13.29 -3.53
C ALA A 546 16.13 -13.62 -2.13
N ASP A 547 15.25 -13.64 -1.13
CA ASP A 547 15.58 -13.95 0.25
C ASP A 547 15.26 -15.42 0.57
N LEU A 548 16.28 -16.28 0.55
CA LEU A 548 16.13 -17.70 0.93
C LEU A 548 15.67 -17.90 2.38
N THR A 549 15.71 -16.88 3.23
CA THR A 549 15.12 -16.99 4.56
C THR A 549 13.59 -16.97 4.54
N LEU A 550 12.99 -16.51 3.43
CA LEU A 550 11.57 -16.21 3.28
C LEU A 550 11.08 -15.16 4.30
N GLY A 551 11.98 -14.35 4.87
CA GLY A 551 11.65 -13.30 5.82
C GLY A 551 10.85 -12.18 5.16
N LEU A 552 11.30 -11.71 4.00
CA LEU A 552 10.59 -10.72 3.18
C LEU A 552 9.19 -11.21 2.80
N SER A 553 9.10 -12.43 2.28
CA SER A 553 7.85 -13.09 1.91
C SER A 553 6.91 -13.30 3.11
N ALA A 554 7.42 -13.73 4.27
CA ALA A 554 6.62 -13.89 5.50
C ALA A 554 6.11 -12.56 6.03
N GLU A 555 6.91 -11.49 5.90
CA GLU A 555 6.47 -10.14 6.21
C GLU A 555 5.35 -9.67 5.30
N ARG A 556 5.50 -9.91 3.99
CA ARG A 556 4.48 -9.59 2.99
C ARG A 556 3.14 -10.28 3.30
N GLU A 557 3.19 -11.55 3.68
CA GLU A 557 1.98 -12.32 4.01
C GLU A 557 1.21 -11.78 5.22
N ARG A 558 1.86 -11.08 6.16
CA ARG A 558 1.15 -10.41 7.28
C ARG A 558 0.19 -9.33 6.79
N ASP A 559 0.50 -8.70 5.66
CA ASP A 559 -0.36 -7.67 5.05
C ASP A 559 -1.42 -8.28 4.14
N ALA A 560 -1.02 -9.27 3.34
CA ALA A 560 -1.86 -9.88 2.33
C ALA A 560 -1.43 -11.35 2.16
N PRO A 561 -2.22 -12.31 2.67
CA PRO A 561 -1.89 -13.72 2.54
C PRO A 561 -1.84 -14.17 1.07
N ASP A 562 -0.86 -15.00 0.73
CA ASP A 562 -0.71 -15.53 -0.62
C ASP A 562 -1.82 -16.56 -0.93
N PRO A 563 -2.51 -16.47 -2.08
CA PRO A 563 -3.65 -17.34 -2.37
C PRO A 563 -3.26 -18.80 -2.70
N ILE A 564 -2.00 -19.13 -2.93
CA ILE A 564 -1.57 -20.46 -3.39
C ILE A 564 -0.76 -21.19 -2.33
N ILE A 565 0.31 -20.58 -1.83
CA ILE A 565 1.26 -21.21 -0.92
C ILE A 565 1.63 -20.21 0.17
N SER A 566 1.78 -20.63 1.43
CA SER A 566 2.28 -19.73 2.49
C SER A 566 3.81 -19.70 2.51
N ALA A 567 4.38 -18.60 2.99
CA ALA A 567 5.81 -18.42 3.21
C ALA A 567 6.34 -19.53 4.14
N ALA A 568 5.56 -19.95 5.13
CA ALA A 568 5.90 -21.09 5.99
C ALA A 568 5.97 -22.43 5.22
N ALA A 569 5.06 -22.67 4.26
CA ALA A 569 5.12 -23.87 3.42
C ALA A 569 6.26 -23.79 2.40
N ALA A 570 6.47 -22.63 1.77
CA ALA A 570 7.59 -22.38 0.87
C ALA A 570 8.94 -22.54 1.58
N ARG A 571 9.04 -22.09 2.83
CA ARG A 571 10.22 -22.26 3.67
C ARG A 571 10.62 -23.71 3.84
N ARG A 572 9.66 -24.63 4.03
CA ARG A 572 9.94 -26.08 4.12
C ARG A 572 10.57 -26.65 2.84
N LEU A 573 10.24 -26.09 1.67
CA LEU A 573 10.86 -26.50 0.40
C LEU A 573 12.30 -25.99 0.31
N VAL A 574 12.52 -24.71 0.66
CA VAL A 574 13.86 -24.10 0.67
C VAL A 574 14.76 -24.78 1.69
N ASP A 575 14.24 -25.16 2.85
CA ASP A 575 14.99 -25.89 3.87
C ASP A 575 15.51 -27.23 3.33
N CYS A 576 14.80 -27.95 2.45
CA CYS A 576 15.34 -29.16 1.83
C CYS A 576 16.60 -28.90 0.99
N TYR A 577 16.73 -27.68 0.44
CA TYR A 577 17.88 -27.27 -0.35
C TYR A 577 19.03 -26.73 0.50
N THR A 578 18.71 -25.95 1.54
CA THR A 578 19.70 -25.26 2.37
C THR A 578 20.10 -26.03 3.64
N ALA A 579 19.42 -27.13 3.99
CA ALA A 579 19.60 -27.87 5.26
C ALA A 579 21.04 -28.22 5.65
N ALA A 580 21.95 -28.35 4.67
CA ALA A 580 23.35 -28.70 4.91
C ALA A 580 24.27 -27.48 5.15
N GLN A 581 23.73 -26.25 5.15
CA GLN A 581 24.51 -25.02 5.15
C GLN A 581 24.07 -24.03 6.22
N PRO A 582 25.00 -23.24 6.78
CA PRO A 582 24.67 -22.07 7.58
C PRO A 582 23.82 -21.05 6.79
N VAL A 583 22.86 -20.41 7.46
CA VAL A 583 21.92 -19.43 6.87
C VAL A 583 22.64 -18.18 6.33
N ASP A 584 23.84 -17.89 6.81
CA ASP A 584 24.70 -16.79 6.42
C ASP A 584 25.75 -17.15 5.36
N SER A 585 25.69 -18.36 4.79
CA SER A 585 26.61 -18.76 3.73
C SER A 585 26.61 -17.74 2.57
N PRO A 586 27.77 -17.19 2.17
CA PRO A 586 27.84 -16.11 1.18
C PRO A 586 27.21 -16.45 -0.18
N ARG A 587 27.16 -17.72 -0.58
CA ARG A 587 26.52 -18.18 -1.82
C ARG A 587 25.00 -18.40 -1.71
N LEU A 588 24.43 -18.31 -0.51
CA LEU A 588 22.97 -18.39 -0.28
C LEU A 588 22.34 -17.00 -0.24
N ARG A 589 23.11 -15.97 0.12
CA ARG A 589 22.67 -14.58 0.13
C ARG A 589 23.06 -13.90 -1.18
N LEU A 590 22.07 -13.45 -1.93
CA LEU A 590 22.33 -12.64 -3.12
C LEU A 590 22.93 -11.30 -2.70
N ALA A 591 24.09 -10.98 -3.25
CA ALA A 591 24.75 -9.70 -3.06
C ALA A 591 25.32 -9.23 -4.40
N LEU A 592 24.77 -8.13 -4.91
CA LEU A 592 25.28 -7.43 -6.10
C LEU A 592 26.00 -6.16 -5.61
N GLY A 593 27.33 -6.19 -5.63
CA GLY A 593 28.16 -5.06 -5.20
C GLY A 593 28.30 -3.98 -6.29
N PRO A 594 28.76 -2.77 -5.94
CA PRO A 594 29.15 -1.76 -6.91
C PRO A 594 30.21 -2.31 -7.89
N GLY A 595 30.03 -2.06 -9.19
CA GLY A 595 30.96 -2.50 -10.24
C GLY A 595 30.64 -3.87 -10.86
N VAL A 596 29.58 -4.56 -10.42
CA VAL A 596 29.03 -5.71 -11.14
C VAL A 596 28.45 -5.21 -12.46
N MET A 597 28.91 -5.77 -13.58
CA MET A 597 28.27 -5.55 -14.89
C MET A 597 26.92 -6.26 -14.91
N LEU A 598 25.83 -5.51 -14.74
CA LEU A 598 24.49 -6.08 -14.66
C LEU A 598 23.82 -6.08 -16.04
N PRO A 599 23.22 -7.22 -16.47
CA PRO A 599 22.39 -7.23 -17.66
C PRO A 599 21.13 -6.36 -17.45
N PRO A 600 20.59 -5.71 -18.49
CA PRO A 600 19.26 -5.14 -18.44
C PRO A 600 18.27 -6.20 -17.95
N THR A 601 17.51 -5.85 -16.91
CA THR A 601 16.67 -6.81 -16.19
C THR A 601 15.19 -6.42 -16.27
N LEU A 602 14.33 -7.39 -16.56
CA LEU A 602 12.88 -7.29 -16.37
C LEU A 602 12.46 -8.22 -15.24
N ILE A 603 11.68 -7.71 -14.28
CA ILE A 603 11.05 -8.49 -13.22
C ILE A 603 9.53 -8.37 -13.37
N GLN A 604 8.82 -9.49 -13.48
CA GLN A 604 7.36 -9.51 -13.42
C GLN A 604 6.90 -10.32 -12.22
N VAL A 605 6.03 -9.76 -11.39
CA VAL A 605 5.50 -10.41 -10.19
C VAL A 605 4.00 -10.20 -10.08
N GLY A 606 3.26 -11.17 -9.55
CA GLY A 606 1.85 -11.05 -9.25
C GLY A 606 1.57 -10.20 -8.02
N GLY A 607 0.60 -9.29 -8.09
CA GLY A 607 0.29 -8.40 -6.97
C GLY A 607 -0.34 -9.08 -5.75
N ARG A 608 -0.77 -10.35 -5.86
CA ARG A 608 -1.40 -11.13 -4.77
C ARG A 608 -0.47 -12.12 -4.09
N GLU A 609 0.74 -12.33 -4.60
CA GLU A 609 1.68 -13.31 -4.05
C GLU A 609 2.66 -12.71 -3.04
N MET A 610 3.32 -13.60 -2.29
CA MET A 610 4.32 -13.21 -1.30
C MET A 610 5.61 -12.64 -1.91
N MET A 611 5.98 -13.06 -3.13
CA MET A 611 7.25 -12.69 -3.77
C MET A 611 7.31 -11.24 -4.25
N VAL A 612 6.25 -10.44 -4.03
CA VAL A 612 6.30 -8.99 -4.32
C VAL A 612 7.43 -8.33 -3.54
N ALA A 613 7.62 -8.70 -2.26
CA ALA A 613 8.69 -8.14 -1.45
C ALA A 613 10.07 -8.55 -1.94
N ASP A 614 10.23 -9.82 -2.37
CA ASP A 614 11.46 -10.32 -2.98
C ASP A 614 11.79 -9.62 -4.31
N ALA A 615 10.78 -9.41 -5.16
CA ALA A 615 10.92 -8.70 -6.43
C ALA A 615 11.30 -7.23 -6.25
N GLU A 616 10.66 -6.53 -5.31
CA GLU A 616 10.99 -5.14 -4.93
C GLU A 616 12.41 -5.05 -4.35
N HIS A 617 12.80 -6.00 -3.49
CA HIS A 617 14.14 -6.05 -2.94
C HIS A 617 15.21 -6.26 -4.01
N LEU A 618 14.94 -7.14 -4.98
CA LEU A 618 15.85 -7.42 -6.08
C LEU A 618 15.98 -6.24 -7.06
N GLU A 619 14.87 -5.57 -7.40
CA GLU A 619 14.91 -4.34 -8.21
C GLU A 619 15.81 -3.30 -7.53
N LEU A 620 15.60 -3.05 -6.23
CA LEU A 620 16.40 -2.10 -5.47
C LEU A 620 17.89 -2.51 -5.45
N MET A 621 18.18 -3.80 -5.29
CA MET A 621 19.55 -4.32 -5.30
C MET A 621 20.24 -4.09 -6.65
N ILE A 622 19.56 -4.36 -7.76
CA ILE A 622 20.07 -4.15 -9.12
C ILE A 622 20.27 -2.65 -9.38
N THR A 623 19.28 -1.83 -9.06
CA THR A 623 19.33 -0.37 -9.27
C THR A 623 20.45 0.27 -8.45
N ARG A 624 20.66 -0.15 -7.19
CA ARG A 624 21.76 0.34 -6.33
C ARG A 624 23.15 -0.04 -6.84
N ALA A 625 23.26 -1.17 -7.52
CA ALA A 625 24.50 -1.59 -8.17
C ALA A 625 24.73 -0.91 -9.54
N GLY A 626 23.83 0.00 -9.96
CA GLY A 626 23.91 0.75 -11.22
C GLY A 626 23.31 0.02 -12.43
N GLY A 627 22.60 -1.09 -12.22
CA GLY A 627 21.92 -1.83 -13.28
C GLY A 627 20.58 -1.23 -13.68
N ALA A 628 20.17 -1.45 -14.93
CA ALA A 628 18.83 -1.10 -15.39
C ALA A 628 17.83 -2.23 -15.06
N CYS A 629 16.78 -1.92 -14.30
CA CYS A 629 15.74 -2.87 -13.93
C CYS A 629 14.34 -2.31 -14.19
N GLU A 630 13.51 -3.05 -14.93
CA GLU A 630 12.09 -2.78 -15.11
C GLU A 630 11.29 -3.73 -14.21
N LEU A 631 10.56 -3.21 -13.22
CA LEU A 631 9.69 -4.00 -12.34
C LEU A 631 8.21 -3.84 -12.71
N GLN A 632 7.56 -4.94 -13.04
CA GLN A 632 6.14 -5.03 -13.36
C GLN A 632 5.37 -5.81 -12.29
N VAL A 633 4.58 -5.11 -11.49
CA VAL A 633 3.67 -5.73 -10.52
C VAL A 633 2.29 -5.88 -11.16
N TRP A 634 1.90 -7.11 -11.49
CA TRP A 634 0.65 -7.43 -12.20
C TRP A 634 -0.54 -7.52 -11.23
N PRO A 635 -1.47 -6.55 -11.21
CA PRO A 635 -2.48 -6.46 -10.17
C PRO A 635 -3.43 -7.66 -10.16
N GLY A 636 -3.62 -8.25 -8.98
CA GLY A 636 -4.55 -9.37 -8.78
C GLY A 636 -4.02 -10.75 -9.22
N GLN A 637 -2.80 -10.83 -9.74
CA GLN A 637 -2.17 -12.07 -10.21
C GLN A 637 -1.43 -12.81 -9.09
N VAL A 638 -1.29 -14.12 -9.28
CA VAL A 638 -0.70 -15.08 -8.33
C VAL A 638 0.73 -15.47 -8.71
N HIS A 639 1.39 -16.24 -7.84
CA HIS A 639 2.74 -16.76 -8.04
C HIS A 639 2.89 -17.45 -9.41
N VAL A 640 3.82 -16.95 -10.22
CA VAL A 640 4.15 -17.44 -11.57
C VAL A 640 2.90 -17.59 -12.46
N PHE A 641 1.99 -16.61 -12.43
CA PHE A 641 0.77 -16.62 -13.23
C PHE A 641 1.04 -16.73 -14.74
N GLN A 642 2.22 -16.33 -15.21
CA GLN A 642 2.69 -16.43 -16.60
C GLN A 642 2.59 -17.87 -17.12
N ALA A 643 2.83 -18.87 -16.27
CA ALA A 643 2.78 -20.28 -16.61
C ALA A 643 1.34 -20.84 -16.74
N LEU A 644 0.31 -20.08 -16.35
CA LEU A 644 -1.06 -20.58 -16.17
C LEU A 644 -2.11 -19.78 -16.96
N PRO A 645 -2.00 -19.70 -18.30
CA PRO A 645 -2.89 -18.89 -19.13
C PRO A 645 -4.37 -19.31 -19.14
N ARG A 646 -4.70 -20.53 -18.70
CA ARG A 646 -6.11 -20.92 -18.50
C ARG A 646 -6.73 -20.35 -17.23
N PHE A 647 -5.91 -20.03 -16.23
CA PHE A 647 -6.36 -19.54 -14.94
C PHE A 647 -6.17 -18.03 -14.78
N SER A 648 -5.27 -17.43 -15.57
CA SER A 648 -5.05 -16.00 -15.67
C SER A 648 -5.11 -15.56 -17.14
N SER A 649 -6.09 -14.71 -17.47
CA SER A 649 -6.17 -14.09 -18.80
C SER A 649 -4.98 -13.18 -19.10
N GLU A 650 -4.38 -12.61 -18.04
CA GLU A 650 -3.27 -11.65 -18.13
C GLU A 650 -1.93 -12.34 -18.41
N ALA A 651 -1.81 -13.65 -18.15
CA ALA A 651 -0.58 -14.41 -18.39
C ALA A 651 -0.04 -14.33 -19.83
N THR A 652 -0.93 -14.18 -20.82
CA THR A 652 -0.51 -14.04 -22.23
C THR A 652 0.01 -12.64 -22.53
N ALA A 653 -0.56 -11.60 -21.90
CA ALA A 653 -0.03 -10.25 -22.01
C ALA A 653 1.35 -10.17 -21.35
N ALA A 654 1.53 -10.77 -20.18
CA ALA A 654 2.80 -10.80 -19.46
C ALA A 654 3.94 -11.48 -20.26
N VAL A 655 3.67 -12.62 -20.88
CA VAL A 655 4.66 -13.31 -21.74
C VAL A 655 4.99 -12.48 -23.00
N ARG A 656 4.01 -11.81 -23.60
CA ARG A 656 4.27 -10.90 -24.74
C ARG A 656 5.15 -9.73 -24.33
N GLU A 657 4.91 -9.18 -23.14
CA GLU A 657 5.70 -8.08 -22.60
C GLU A 657 7.13 -8.49 -22.28
N ALA A 658 7.32 -9.69 -21.74
CA ALA A 658 8.65 -10.28 -21.59
C ALA A 658 9.35 -10.48 -22.93
N ALA A 659 8.66 -10.95 -23.96
CA ALA A 659 9.21 -11.09 -25.30
C ALA A 659 9.56 -9.73 -25.92
N ARG A 660 8.73 -8.70 -25.74
CA ARG A 660 9.01 -7.31 -26.17
C ARG A 660 10.29 -6.78 -25.54
N PHE A 661 10.46 -6.98 -24.24
CA PHE A 661 11.67 -6.58 -23.52
C PHE A 661 12.92 -7.29 -24.09
N ILE A 662 12.81 -8.59 -24.32
CA ILE A 662 13.90 -9.41 -24.88
C ILE A 662 14.32 -8.88 -26.26
N THR A 663 13.37 -8.73 -27.18
CA THR A 663 13.67 -8.31 -28.56
C THR A 663 14.20 -6.89 -28.62
N ALA A 664 13.63 -5.96 -27.84
CA ALA A 664 14.10 -4.58 -27.75
C ALA A 664 15.54 -4.50 -27.19
N THR A 665 15.84 -5.27 -26.15
CA THR A 665 17.17 -5.28 -25.53
C THR A 665 18.22 -5.84 -26.47
N LEU A 666 17.93 -6.93 -27.18
CA LEU A 666 18.86 -7.52 -28.15
C LEU A 666 19.09 -6.57 -29.34
N ALA A 667 18.05 -5.91 -29.85
CA ALA A 667 18.16 -4.94 -30.95
C ALA A 667 19.06 -3.75 -30.57
N ALA A 668 18.83 -3.12 -29.41
CA ALA A 668 19.62 -1.99 -28.93
C ALA A 668 21.11 -2.35 -28.77
N ARG A 669 21.42 -3.59 -28.37
CA ARG A 669 22.80 -4.06 -28.24
C ARG A 669 23.47 -4.31 -29.59
N SER A 670 22.73 -4.81 -30.57
CA SER A 670 23.23 -4.95 -31.95
C SER A 670 23.61 -3.59 -32.54
N GLU A 671 22.78 -2.57 -32.32
CA GLU A 671 23.05 -1.18 -32.74
C GLU A 671 24.29 -0.59 -32.04
N LEU A 672 24.43 -0.77 -30.72
CA LEU A 672 25.64 -0.34 -30.00
C LEU A 672 26.91 -1.02 -30.53
N THR A 673 26.85 -2.33 -30.82
CA THR A 673 28.01 -3.07 -31.32
C THR A 673 28.39 -2.58 -32.72
N ALA A 674 27.41 -2.33 -33.59
CA ALA A 674 27.64 -1.80 -34.93
C ALA A 674 28.25 -0.39 -34.90
N ALA A 675 27.76 0.48 -34.00
CA ALA A 675 28.29 1.84 -33.83
C ALA A 675 29.71 1.87 -33.22
N GLN A 676 30.10 0.86 -32.44
CA GLN A 676 31.47 0.73 -31.90
C GLN A 676 32.47 0.11 -32.90
N SER A 677 31.95 -0.53 -33.95
CA SER A 677 32.77 -1.19 -34.99
C SER A 677 32.96 -0.34 -36.25
N ALA A 678 32.21 0.77 -36.35
CA ALA A 678 32.33 1.80 -37.38
C ALA A 678 33.17 2.97 -36.85
#